data_AF-A0A537KM45-F1
#
_entry.id   AF-A0A537KM45-F1
#
_cell.length_a   1.000
_cell.length_b   1.000
_cell.length_c   1.000
_cell.angle_alpha   90.00
_cell.angle_beta   90.00
_cell.angle_gamma   90.00
#
_symmetry.space_group_name_H-M   'P 1'
#
loop_
_entity.id
_entity.type
_entity.pdbx_description
1 polymer ?
#
loop_
_entity_poly.entity_id
_entity_poly.type
_entity_poly.pdbx_seq_one_letter_code
_entity_poly.pdbx_strand_id
1 'polypeptide(L)'
;MKKKFILFSILSCILFSACKDEATGSKSGKRILVFSKTNGFHHSSIPNGKTAIQKLGKENDFDVDVTEDSLAFTEDNLKKYAAIVFLNTTGNILGYKQEAAFERFIQAGGGFVGIHSATDTEYDWTWYVKLVGGSFDSHPKQQNAKIIVVDKSHLSTAHLPDTWERFDEWYNFKNLNKDVHVLAKIDEKSYEGGKMGDDHPMAWYHDYDGGRAFYTEFGHTEESYVDSNYLKHILGGIQYAIGENKKDYSKVKTQFPPDPKSFTKTQLSVGEFFEPTEMTILPNLDVLIVQRRGDIAIYKNDTKQLKSAGKLDVYWKTKIDSTVNAEEGLLGICKDPNFAKNNWVYIFYSPIDTSVNRLSRFTLKDDKIDLSSEKIVLQFYSQREICCHTGGSVAFGGDGNLYLSTGDNSTPFDAPKQPIANHGFAPLDNRKGFEQYDARRSASNSNDLRGKIIRIKVNEDGTYSIPDGNLFAKGQAQTRPEIYAMGTRNAYRLSVDPKNNYVYWGDVGPDSDKDSLDTRGSKGYDELNQARKAGYFGWPLFIGKNYPYRSYDYYTGKSGPSFDPAKPINDSKNNTGIKELPAVSPPFIWYPYGISPDFPQMGTGGRTAMAGPVYYSDLYPGKNGLPDYYNGKLFIYEWMRNIIRAVSLQPNGDFYKMEPFMEGTKFAAPVDMELGPDGHLYILEYGLGWFSKNKDSELSRIDYKE
;
A
#
# COMPACT_ATOMS: atom_id res chain seq x y z
N MET A 1 -7.39 67.52 73.79
CA MET A 1 -7.91 67.94 72.47
C MET A 1 -7.78 66.80 71.46
N LYS A 2 -8.88 66.12 71.13
CA LYS A 2 -9.20 65.58 69.78
C LYS A 2 -10.52 64.82 69.88
N LYS A 3 -11.36 65.07 68.88
CA LYS A 3 -12.82 64.87 68.87
C LYS A 3 -13.20 63.38 68.74
N LYS A 4 -14.28 63.03 69.44
CA LYS A 4 -15.18 61.89 69.16
C LYS A 4 -15.86 62.08 67.79
N PHE A 5 -16.20 60.99 67.09
CA PHE A 5 -17.57 60.60 66.67
C PHE A 5 -17.48 59.33 65.78
N ILE A 6 -17.79 58.14 66.34
CA ILE A 6 -18.98 57.28 66.12
C ILE A 6 -19.02 56.56 64.75
N LEU A 7 -18.92 55.22 64.76
CA LEU A 7 -19.98 54.37 64.20
C LEU A 7 -19.94 52.92 64.76
N PHE A 8 -21.12 52.52 65.23
CA PHE A 8 -21.66 51.24 65.70
C PHE A 8 -20.89 49.93 65.49
N SER A 9 -20.74 49.19 66.59
CA SER A 9 -20.62 47.72 66.64
C SER A 9 -21.99 47.11 66.93
N ILE A 10 -22.51 46.26 66.04
CA ILE A 10 -23.52 45.25 66.38
C ILE A 10 -23.12 43.92 65.74
N LEU A 11 -23.13 42.92 66.62
CA LEU A 11 -22.87 41.51 66.47
C LEU A 11 -23.94 40.84 65.58
N SER A 12 -23.53 39.95 64.67
CA SER A 12 -24.37 38.84 64.23
C SER A 12 -23.51 37.65 63.81
N CYS A 13 -23.66 36.57 64.58
CA CYS A 13 -23.17 35.25 64.26
C CYS A 13 -23.90 34.74 63.01
N ILE A 14 -23.16 34.33 61.98
CA ILE A 14 -23.68 33.45 60.93
C ILE A 14 -22.68 32.31 60.77
N LEU A 15 -23.16 31.11 61.11
CA LEU A 15 -22.53 29.82 60.84
C LEU A 15 -22.25 29.70 59.34
N PHE A 16 -20.98 29.62 58.96
CA PHE A 16 -20.59 29.15 57.63
C PHE A 16 -20.75 27.62 57.59
N SER A 17 -21.87 27.16 57.02
CA SER A 17 -21.99 25.80 56.53
C SER A 17 -21.18 25.72 55.23
N ALA A 18 -20.02 25.08 55.29
CA ALA A 18 -19.21 24.79 54.12
C ALA A 18 -19.85 23.62 53.36
N CYS A 19 -20.67 23.90 52.36
CA CYS A 19 -20.94 22.92 51.29
C CYS A 19 -19.67 22.82 50.44
N LYS A 20 -18.89 21.76 50.68
CA LYS A 20 -18.02 21.19 49.66
C LYS A 20 -18.93 20.50 48.65
N ASP A 21 -19.08 21.09 47.46
CA ASP A 21 -19.51 20.33 46.29
C ASP A 21 -18.34 19.41 45.90
N GLU A 22 -18.28 18.22 46.49
CA GLU A 22 -17.49 17.13 45.94
C GLU A 22 -18.14 16.73 44.61
N ALA A 23 -17.45 16.97 43.50
CA ALA A 23 -17.79 16.38 42.21
C ALA A 23 -17.71 14.85 42.36
N THR A 24 -18.86 14.22 42.57
CA THR A 24 -18.96 12.77 42.74
C THR A 24 -18.90 12.11 41.36
N GLY A 25 -17.77 11.46 41.05
CA GLY A 25 -17.65 10.60 39.87
C GLY A 25 -18.59 9.39 39.95
N SER A 26 -18.74 8.67 38.85
CA SER A 26 -19.57 7.46 38.77
C SER A 26 -19.27 6.47 39.91
N LYS A 27 -20.35 5.95 40.52
CA LYS A 27 -20.29 4.94 41.59
C LYS A 27 -19.91 3.56 41.04
N SER A 28 -20.23 3.30 39.77
CA SER A 28 -19.85 2.05 39.09
C SER A 28 -18.38 2.00 38.66
N GLY A 29 -17.68 3.14 38.65
CA GLY A 29 -16.32 3.27 38.11
C GLY A 29 -16.24 3.08 36.58
N LYS A 30 -17.38 3.03 35.88
CA LYS A 30 -17.44 2.96 34.41
C LYS A 30 -17.19 4.36 33.84
N ARG A 31 -16.41 4.43 32.76
CA ARG A 31 -16.08 5.66 32.06
C ARG A 31 -16.03 5.41 30.56
N ILE A 32 -16.51 6.33 29.74
CA ILE A 32 -16.38 6.26 28.28
C ILE A 32 -15.68 7.50 27.72
N LEU A 33 -15.02 7.33 26.58
CA LEU A 33 -14.42 8.44 25.83
C LEU A 33 -15.25 8.71 24.60
N VAL A 34 -15.81 9.91 24.46
CA VAL A 34 -16.46 10.38 23.24
C VAL A 34 -15.42 11.14 22.41
N PHE A 35 -15.09 10.57 21.26
CA PHE A 35 -14.16 11.11 20.29
C PHE A 35 -14.91 11.61 19.06
N SER A 36 -14.65 12.84 18.63
CA SER A 36 -15.40 13.48 17.53
C SER A 36 -14.51 14.28 16.58
N LYS A 37 -13.26 13.84 16.38
CA LYS A 37 -12.35 14.48 15.42
C LYS A 37 -12.86 14.26 13.99
N THR A 38 -12.77 15.30 13.16
CA THR A 38 -13.13 15.27 11.74
C THR A 38 -11.99 15.84 10.91
N ASN A 39 -11.48 15.04 9.97
CA ASN A 39 -10.58 15.50 8.90
C ASN A 39 -11.32 15.55 7.53
N GLY A 40 -12.62 15.25 7.51
CA GLY A 40 -13.53 15.42 6.37
C GLY A 40 -14.68 16.38 6.71
N PHE A 41 -15.92 15.97 6.42
CA PHE A 41 -17.11 16.76 6.74
C PHE A 41 -17.32 16.90 8.25
N HIS A 42 -17.72 18.09 8.70
CA HIS A 42 -17.99 18.37 10.11
C HIS A 42 -19.50 18.52 10.35
N HIS A 43 -20.07 17.65 11.17
CA HIS A 43 -21.51 17.62 11.47
C HIS A 43 -21.87 18.63 12.56
N SER A 44 -22.87 19.49 12.31
CA SER A 44 -23.32 20.50 13.30
C SER A 44 -23.92 19.89 14.56
N SER A 45 -24.31 18.61 14.50
CA SER A 45 -24.88 17.85 15.61
C SER A 45 -23.86 17.32 16.63
N ILE A 46 -22.55 17.41 16.37
CA ILE A 46 -21.49 16.94 17.28
C ILE A 46 -21.62 17.54 18.70
N PRO A 47 -21.80 18.87 18.89
CA PRO A 47 -22.01 19.45 20.22
C PRO A 47 -23.25 18.91 20.95
N ASN A 48 -24.33 18.66 20.21
CA ASN A 48 -25.59 18.12 20.74
C ASN A 48 -25.37 16.67 21.20
N GLY A 49 -24.67 15.87 20.40
CA GLY A 49 -24.32 14.49 20.75
C GLY A 49 -23.43 14.37 21.98
N LYS A 50 -22.39 15.21 22.08
CA LYS A 50 -21.55 15.28 23.29
C LYS A 50 -22.38 15.56 24.54
N THR A 51 -23.24 16.58 24.46
CA THR A 51 -24.10 17.01 25.57
C THR A 51 -25.09 15.91 25.96
N ALA A 52 -25.74 15.27 24.99
CA ALA A 52 -26.69 14.21 25.21
C ALA A 52 -26.04 12.97 25.86
N ILE A 53 -24.87 12.54 25.37
CA ILE A 53 -24.16 11.38 25.93
C ILE A 53 -23.65 11.68 27.35
N GLN A 54 -23.15 12.89 27.62
CA GLN A 54 -22.78 13.31 28.97
C GLN A 54 -23.97 13.27 29.94
N LYS A 55 -25.16 13.69 29.48
CA LYS A 55 -26.39 13.60 30.25
C LYS A 55 -26.77 12.14 30.52
N LEU A 56 -26.73 11.28 29.50
CA LEU A 56 -26.98 9.84 29.64
C LEU A 56 -26.04 9.19 30.65
N GLY A 57 -24.76 9.56 30.66
CA GLY A 57 -23.78 9.09 31.64
C GLY A 57 -24.15 9.44 33.08
N LYS A 58 -24.52 10.70 33.33
CA LYS A 58 -24.99 11.15 34.65
C LYS A 58 -26.24 10.40 35.12
N GLU A 59 -27.16 10.13 34.20
CA GLU A 59 -28.44 9.46 34.51
C GLU A 59 -28.31 7.94 34.68
N ASN A 60 -27.23 7.32 34.17
CA ASN A 60 -27.07 5.86 34.11
C ASN A 60 -25.76 5.36 34.73
N ASP A 61 -25.15 6.16 35.62
CA ASP A 61 -23.98 5.81 36.42
C ASP A 61 -22.75 5.39 35.60
N PHE A 62 -22.33 6.24 34.65
CA PHE A 62 -21.00 6.17 34.02
C PHE A 62 -20.46 7.57 33.70
N ASP A 63 -19.14 7.76 33.84
CA ASP A 63 -18.46 9.00 33.50
C ASP A 63 -18.27 9.13 31.97
N VAL A 64 -18.26 10.38 31.47
CA VAL A 64 -18.08 10.69 30.05
C VAL A 64 -17.03 11.77 29.88
N ASP A 65 -15.90 11.42 29.27
CA ASP A 65 -14.92 12.40 28.79
C ASP A 65 -15.13 12.65 27.30
N VAL A 66 -14.88 13.88 26.84
CA VAL A 66 -15.01 14.26 25.42
C VAL A 66 -13.68 14.80 24.92
N THR A 67 -13.29 14.44 23.69
CA THR A 67 -12.09 14.99 23.06
C THR A 67 -12.18 14.98 21.53
N GLU A 68 -11.43 15.86 20.90
CA GLU A 68 -11.14 15.85 19.46
C GLU A 68 -9.64 15.66 19.20
N ASP A 69 -8.84 15.51 20.26
CA ASP A 69 -7.40 15.31 20.17
C ASP A 69 -7.08 13.83 20.02
N SER A 70 -6.56 13.46 18.84
CA SER A 70 -6.09 12.10 18.55
C SER A 70 -4.95 11.67 19.47
N LEU A 71 -4.17 12.59 20.05
CA LEU A 71 -3.11 12.25 21.00
C LEU A 71 -3.65 11.66 22.31
N ALA A 72 -4.96 11.70 22.55
CA ALA A 72 -5.60 10.97 23.66
C ALA A 72 -5.56 9.44 23.48
N PHE A 73 -5.32 8.94 22.26
CA PHE A 73 -5.22 7.50 21.96
C PHE A 73 -3.81 6.97 22.30
N THR A 74 -3.57 6.81 23.59
CA THR A 74 -2.42 6.09 24.15
C THR A 74 -2.94 4.93 25.01
N GLU A 75 -2.21 3.82 25.08
CA GLU A 75 -2.65 2.67 25.88
C GLU A 75 -2.95 3.06 27.34
N ASP A 76 -2.07 3.86 27.96
CA ASP A 76 -2.24 4.30 29.35
C ASP A 76 -3.49 5.15 29.56
N ASN A 77 -3.85 5.98 28.58
CA ASN A 77 -5.08 6.75 28.65
C ASN A 77 -6.30 5.87 28.38
N LEU A 78 -6.24 5.01 27.35
CA LEU A 78 -7.37 4.17 26.94
C LEU A 78 -7.76 3.14 28.00
N LYS A 79 -6.82 2.65 28.83
CA LYS A 79 -7.08 1.76 29.97
C LYS A 79 -8.15 2.26 30.95
N LYS A 80 -8.35 3.57 31.04
CA LYS A 80 -9.33 4.21 31.94
C LYS A 80 -10.78 4.01 31.48
N TYR A 81 -10.98 3.69 30.20
CA TYR A 81 -12.30 3.67 29.58
C TYR A 81 -12.83 2.25 29.42
N ALA A 82 -14.13 2.08 29.57
CA ALA A 82 -14.85 0.86 29.28
C ALA A 82 -15.18 0.75 27.78
N ALA A 83 -15.54 1.89 27.17
CA ALA A 83 -15.83 1.98 25.74
C ALA A 83 -15.38 3.34 25.16
N ILE A 84 -15.15 3.35 23.85
CA ILE A 84 -14.87 4.56 23.07
C ILE A 84 -16.01 4.76 22.08
N VAL A 85 -16.55 5.97 22.05
CA VAL A 85 -17.61 6.39 21.12
C VAL A 85 -16.99 7.27 20.04
N PHE A 86 -17.10 6.86 18.77
CA PHE A 86 -16.81 7.71 17.63
C PHE A 86 -18.11 8.41 17.25
N LEU A 87 -18.21 9.68 17.64
CA LEU A 87 -19.38 10.52 17.42
C LEU A 87 -19.14 11.38 16.17
N ASN A 88 -19.76 10.99 15.05
CA ASN A 88 -19.73 11.75 13.80
C ASN A 88 -18.30 12.10 13.33
N THR A 89 -17.36 11.16 13.51
CA THR A 89 -15.99 11.30 12.99
C THR A 89 -15.97 11.19 11.47
N THR A 90 -14.99 11.80 10.80
CA THR A 90 -14.85 11.70 9.33
C THR A 90 -13.38 11.76 8.90
N GLY A 91 -13.03 11.02 7.85
CA GLY A 91 -11.69 10.96 7.28
C GLY A 91 -10.69 10.08 8.07
N ASN A 92 -9.41 10.24 7.78
CA ASN A 92 -8.31 9.57 8.50
C ASN A 92 -7.87 10.48 9.66
N ILE A 93 -8.09 10.06 10.91
CA ILE A 93 -8.06 10.88 12.11
C ILE A 93 -7.06 10.40 13.18
N LEU A 94 -6.55 9.17 13.07
CA LEU A 94 -5.55 8.56 13.94
C LEU A 94 -4.25 8.32 13.17
N GLY A 95 -3.11 8.58 13.83
CA GLY A 95 -1.81 8.12 13.32
C GLY A 95 -1.53 6.68 13.72
N TYR A 96 -0.50 6.07 13.11
CA TYR A 96 -0.13 4.66 13.31
C TYR A 96 0.03 4.24 14.78
N LYS A 97 0.61 5.11 15.63
CA LYS A 97 0.73 4.86 17.08
C LYS A 97 -0.63 4.87 17.78
N GLN A 98 -1.53 5.76 17.38
CA GLN A 98 -2.89 5.86 17.93
C GLN A 98 -3.76 4.68 17.49
N GLU A 99 -3.67 4.29 16.21
CA GLU A 99 -4.34 3.10 15.69
C GLU A 99 -3.91 1.86 16.47
N ALA A 100 -2.60 1.66 16.68
CA ALA A 100 -2.08 0.56 17.49
C ALA A 100 -2.62 0.60 18.93
N ALA A 101 -2.66 1.78 19.58
CA ALA A 101 -3.25 1.89 20.92
C ALA A 101 -4.73 1.49 20.92
N PHE A 102 -5.48 1.83 19.85
CA PHE A 102 -6.89 1.49 19.73
C PHE A 102 -7.12 0.00 19.46
N GLU A 103 -6.34 -0.64 18.58
CA GLU A 103 -6.39 -2.10 18.38
C GLU A 103 -6.16 -2.83 19.69
N ARG A 104 -5.11 -2.43 20.43
CA ARG A 104 -4.74 -3.04 21.71
C ARG A 104 -5.85 -2.87 22.76
N PHE A 105 -6.54 -1.72 22.76
CA PHE A 105 -7.70 -1.48 23.62
C PHE A 105 -8.86 -2.43 23.32
N ILE A 106 -9.21 -2.62 22.04
CA ILE A 106 -10.25 -3.57 21.63
C ILE A 106 -9.83 -5.01 21.92
N GLN A 107 -8.58 -5.38 21.63
CA GLN A 107 -8.02 -6.71 21.91
C GLN A 107 -8.02 -7.08 23.39
N ALA A 108 -7.85 -6.09 24.26
CA ALA A 108 -7.97 -6.30 25.69
C ALA A 108 -9.43 -6.52 26.15
N GLY A 109 -10.44 -6.24 25.32
CA GLY A 109 -11.86 -6.36 25.67
C GLY A 109 -12.61 -5.04 25.85
N GLY A 110 -12.00 -3.92 25.42
CA GLY A 110 -12.63 -2.62 25.36
C GLY A 110 -13.80 -2.57 24.37
N GLY A 111 -14.79 -1.72 24.65
CA GLY A 111 -15.97 -1.53 23.80
C GLY A 111 -15.80 -0.42 22.77
N PHE A 112 -16.51 -0.53 21.65
CA PHE A 112 -16.60 0.49 20.61
C PHE A 112 -18.06 0.82 20.28
N VAL A 113 -18.33 2.10 20.08
CA VAL A 113 -19.61 2.62 19.57
C VAL A 113 -19.32 3.56 18.40
N GLY A 114 -19.80 3.23 17.21
CA GLY A 114 -19.80 4.13 16.06
C GLY A 114 -21.17 4.78 15.89
N ILE A 115 -21.21 6.09 15.70
CA ILE A 115 -22.44 6.86 15.43
C ILE A 115 -22.32 7.54 14.07
N HIS A 116 -23.32 7.32 13.22
CA HIS A 116 -23.52 7.88 11.89
C HIS A 116 -22.26 7.86 11.03
N SER A 117 -21.52 8.97 10.95
CA SER A 117 -20.35 9.08 10.07
C SER A 117 -19.11 8.33 10.55
N ALA A 118 -19.18 7.58 11.65
CA ALA A 118 -18.12 6.66 12.05
C ALA A 118 -17.74 5.64 10.94
N THR A 119 -18.64 5.35 9.98
CA THR A 119 -18.31 4.55 8.77
C THR A 119 -17.65 5.34 7.64
N ASP A 120 -17.65 6.68 7.72
CA ASP A 120 -16.91 7.62 6.86
C ASP A 120 -15.52 7.94 7.46
N THR A 121 -14.92 7.00 8.18
CA THR A 121 -13.69 7.18 8.96
C THR A 121 -12.71 6.04 8.68
N GLU A 122 -11.41 6.35 8.61
CA GLU A 122 -10.30 5.38 8.52
C GLU A 122 -10.45 4.31 7.41
N TYR A 123 -10.87 4.73 6.20
CA TYR A 123 -11.08 3.84 5.05
C TYR A 123 -9.91 2.92 4.73
N ASP A 124 -8.68 3.41 4.92
CA ASP A 124 -7.47 2.69 4.53
C ASP A 124 -6.97 1.73 5.62
N TRP A 125 -7.67 1.68 6.76
CA TRP A 125 -7.39 0.80 7.87
C TRP A 125 -8.45 -0.29 7.91
N THR A 126 -8.20 -1.37 7.14
CA THR A 126 -9.16 -2.46 6.93
C THR A 126 -9.66 -3.11 8.23
N TRP A 127 -8.85 -3.10 9.29
CA TRP A 127 -9.26 -3.56 10.61
C TRP A 127 -10.34 -2.69 11.24
N TYR A 128 -10.26 -1.37 11.10
CA TYR A 128 -11.30 -0.47 11.59
C TYR A 128 -12.60 -0.64 10.79
N VAL A 129 -12.51 -0.76 9.47
CA VAL A 129 -13.68 -1.05 8.61
C VAL A 129 -14.40 -2.31 9.08
N LYS A 130 -13.65 -3.36 9.46
CA LYS A 130 -14.24 -4.58 10.05
C LYS A 130 -14.79 -4.35 11.45
N LEU A 131 -14.12 -3.57 12.31
CA LEU A 131 -14.61 -3.20 13.65
C LEU A 131 -15.95 -2.48 13.59
N VAL A 132 -16.04 -1.41 12.79
CA VAL A 132 -17.27 -0.62 12.63
C VAL A 132 -18.34 -1.38 11.85
N GLY A 133 -17.95 -2.30 10.97
CA GLY A 133 -18.83 -3.24 10.28
C GLY A 133 -19.22 -2.85 8.84
N GLY A 134 -18.64 -1.77 8.30
CA GLY A 134 -18.87 -1.30 6.94
C GLY A 134 -18.14 0.01 6.64
N SER A 135 -18.19 0.45 5.39
CA SER A 135 -17.67 1.77 4.98
C SER A 135 -18.74 2.57 4.26
N PHE A 136 -18.76 3.87 4.46
CA PHE A 136 -19.60 4.78 3.68
C PHE A 136 -19.28 4.69 2.19
N ASP A 137 -20.32 4.68 1.36
CA ASP A 137 -20.22 4.75 -0.09
C ASP A 137 -20.81 6.05 -0.64
N SER A 138 -22.05 6.37 -0.26
CA SER A 138 -22.76 7.58 -0.70
C SER A 138 -23.99 7.83 0.17
N HIS A 139 -24.61 9.02 0.05
CA HIS A 139 -25.91 9.31 0.67
C HIS A 139 -26.79 10.14 -0.29
N PRO A 140 -28.13 10.08 -0.19
CA PRO A 140 -29.02 11.03 -0.85
C PRO A 140 -29.22 12.28 0.00
N LYS A 141 -30.17 13.14 -0.40
CA LYS A 141 -30.65 14.25 0.45
C LYS A 141 -31.22 13.70 1.76
N GLN A 142 -31.08 14.48 2.83
CA GLN A 142 -31.78 14.23 4.09
C GLN A 142 -33.30 14.20 3.87
N GLN A 143 -33.97 13.20 4.41
CA GLN A 143 -35.40 12.98 4.21
C GLN A 143 -35.96 12.01 5.25
N ASN A 144 -37.29 11.91 5.34
CA ASN A 144 -37.92 10.88 6.17
C ASN A 144 -37.73 9.51 5.54
N ALA A 145 -37.50 8.50 6.36
CA ALA A 145 -37.55 7.10 5.97
C ALA A 145 -38.10 6.23 7.11
N LYS A 146 -38.54 5.05 6.72
CA LYS A 146 -39.07 4.03 7.61
C LYS A 146 -37.96 3.06 8.00
N ILE A 147 -37.66 2.98 9.29
CA ILE A 147 -36.74 2.00 9.87
C ILE A 147 -37.52 0.80 10.37
N ILE A 148 -37.13 -0.40 9.95
CA ILE A 148 -37.69 -1.69 10.36
C ILE A 148 -36.76 -2.28 11.43
N VAL A 149 -37.28 -2.51 12.63
CA VAL A 149 -36.53 -3.16 13.72
C VAL A 149 -36.65 -4.66 13.55
N VAL A 150 -35.54 -5.32 13.23
CA VAL A 150 -35.51 -6.76 12.91
C VAL A 150 -35.12 -7.62 14.11
N ASP A 151 -34.50 -7.03 15.13
CA ASP A 151 -34.23 -7.68 16.41
C ASP A 151 -34.57 -6.74 17.57
N LYS A 152 -35.44 -7.19 18.47
CA LYS A 152 -35.90 -6.47 19.66
C LYS A 152 -35.37 -7.05 20.97
N SER A 153 -34.49 -8.04 20.90
CA SER A 153 -33.87 -8.64 22.09
C SER A 153 -32.69 -7.81 22.62
N HIS A 154 -32.10 -6.98 21.76
CA HIS A 154 -30.95 -6.16 22.11
C HIS A 154 -31.34 -4.89 22.89
N LEU A 155 -30.47 -4.45 23.82
CA LEU A 155 -30.72 -3.30 24.72
C LEU A 155 -31.03 -1.99 23.97
N SER A 156 -30.43 -1.81 22.79
CA SER A 156 -30.65 -0.61 21.97
C SER A 156 -31.96 -0.60 21.19
N THR A 157 -32.64 -1.74 21.04
CA THR A 157 -33.84 -1.85 20.19
C THR A 157 -35.07 -2.39 20.90
N ALA A 158 -34.94 -2.92 22.12
CA ALA A 158 -36.04 -3.51 22.88
C ALA A 158 -37.22 -2.56 23.13
N HIS A 159 -36.96 -1.26 23.29
CA HIS A 159 -38.02 -0.25 23.49
C HIS A 159 -38.59 0.32 22.19
N LEU A 160 -37.98 0.04 21.04
CA LEU A 160 -38.40 0.63 19.77
C LEU A 160 -39.68 -0.04 19.25
N PRO A 161 -40.53 0.71 18.51
CA PRO A 161 -41.61 0.10 17.74
C PRO A 161 -41.04 -0.79 16.63
N ASP A 162 -41.85 -1.71 16.10
CA ASP A 162 -41.42 -2.59 14.98
C ASP A 162 -41.06 -1.79 13.72
N THR A 163 -41.65 -0.60 13.61
CA THR A 163 -41.41 0.36 12.54
C THR A 163 -41.27 1.76 13.14
N TRP A 164 -40.21 2.46 12.78
CA TRP A 164 -39.84 3.76 13.33
C TRP A 164 -39.54 4.73 12.19
N GLU A 165 -40.43 5.70 11.98
CA GLU A 165 -40.23 6.74 10.97
C GLU A 165 -39.41 7.90 11.54
N ARG A 166 -38.42 8.36 10.78
CA ARG A 166 -37.56 9.49 11.18
C ARG A 166 -36.95 10.21 10.00
N PHE A 167 -36.53 11.45 10.26
CA PHE A 167 -35.73 12.29 9.36
C PHE A 167 -34.24 12.21 9.75
N ASP A 168 -33.38 11.84 8.82
CA ASP A 168 -31.92 11.77 9.00
C ASP A 168 -31.23 11.77 7.60
N GLU A 169 -29.91 11.56 7.57
CA GLU A 169 -29.11 11.38 6.34
C GLU A 169 -28.76 9.90 6.09
N TRP A 170 -29.39 9.27 5.08
CA TRP A 170 -29.32 7.82 4.86
C TRP A 170 -28.07 7.34 4.13
N TYR A 171 -27.19 6.60 4.80
CA TYR A 171 -25.97 6.09 4.18
C TYR A 171 -26.17 4.81 3.37
N ASN A 172 -25.65 4.80 2.14
CA ASN A 172 -25.35 3.57 1.40
C ASN A 172 -23.95 3.09 1.83
N PHE A 173 -23.80 1.77 1.99
CA PHE A 173 -22.56 1.17 2.47
C PHE A 173 -21.89 0.29 1.41
N LYS A 174 -20.56 0.22 1.52
CA LYS A 174 -19.71 -0.77 0.86
C LYS A 174 -18.89 -1.53 1.92
N ASN A 175 -18.29 -2.66 1.53
CA ASN A 175 -17.48 -3.49 2.42
C ASN A 175 -18.21 -3.91 3.72
N LEU A 176 -19.53 -4.09 3.68
CA LEU A 176 -20.30 -4.54 4.84
C LEU A 176 -19.75 -5.89 5.33
N ASN A 177 -19.49 -5.96 6.63
CA ASN A 177 -19.12 -7.20 7.28
C ASN A 177 -20.37 -8.08 7.39
N LYS A 178 -20.32 -9.27 6.78
CA LYS A 178 -21.46 -10.20 6.76
C LYS A 178 -21.70 -10.90 8.09
N ASP A 179 -20.74 -10.84 9.01
CA ASP A 179 -20.80 -11.52 10.30
C ASP A 179 -21.44 -10.63 11.39
N VAL A 180 -21.86 -9.40 11.05
CA VAL A 180 -22.54 -8.52 12.01
C VAL A 180 -23.97 -8.99 12.27
N HIS A 181 -24.44 -8.76 13.50
CA HIS A 181 -25.83 -9.01 13.86
C HIS A 181 -26.65 -7.75 13.64
N VAL A 182 -27.49 -7.76 12.60
CA VAL A 182 -28.32 -6.62 12.20
C VAL A 182 -29.48 -6.43 13.18
N LEU A 183 -29.64 -5.20 13.67
CA LEU A 183 -30.69 -4.79 14.62
C LEU A 183 -31.84 -4.05 13.93
N ALA A 184 -31.50 -3.21 12.95
CA ALA A 184 -32.46 -2.41 12.21
C ALA A 184 -32.05 -2.27 10.75
N LYS A 185 -33.05 -2.16 9.86
CA LYS A 185 -32.90 -1.92 8.43
C LYS A 185 -33.73 -0.71 7.99
N ILE A 186 -33.35 -0.07 6.90
CA ILE A 186 -34.19 0.97 6.26
C ILE A 186 -35.05 0.34 5.16
N ASP A 187 -36.27 0.83 5.00
CA ASP A 187 -37.14 0.50 3.86
C ASP A 187 -36.85 1.45 2.70
N GLU A 188 -36.10 1.00 1.69
CA GLU A 188 -35.77 1.81 0.51
C GLU A 188 -37.00 2.23 -0.33
N LYS A 189 -38.19 1.67 -0.08
CA LYS A 189 -39.44 2.12 -0.72
C LYS A 189 -40.06 3.34 -0.06
N SER A 190 -39.56 3.72 1.12
CA SER A 190 -40.05 4.85 1.90
C SER A 190 -39.32 6.16 1.62
N TYR A 191 -38.22 6.13 0.86
CA TYR A 191 -37.38 7.30 0.55
C TYR A 191 -36.69 7.16 -0.82
N GLU A 192 -36.05 8.23 -1.31
CA GLU A 192 -35.35 8.23 -2.61
C GLU A 192 -33.83 8.16 -2.44
N GLY A 193 -33.17 7.30 -3.22
CA GLY A 193 -31.70 7.26 -3.39
C GLY A 193 -30.94 6.15 -2.65
N GLY A 194 -31.65 5.15 -2.13
CA GLY A 194 -31.07 3.88 -1.68
C GLY A 194 -30.45 3.08 -2.84
N LYS A 195 -29.42 2.29 -2.53
CA LYS A 195 -28.63 1.50 -3.49
C LYS A 195 -28.38 0.05 -3.03
N MET A 196 -28.94 -0.35 -1.90
CA MET A 196 -28.70 -1.63 -1.23
C MET A 196 -29.88 -2.59 -1.33
N GLY A 197 -31.05 -2.13 -1.77
CA GLY A 197 -32.26 -2.93 -1.93
C GLY A 197 -32.88 -3.31 -0.58
N ASP A 198 -33.52 -4.48 -0.51
CA ASP A 198 -34.25 -4.93 0.69
C ASP A 198 -33.31 -5.31 1.87
N ASP A 199 -31.99 -5.41 1.65
CA ASP A 199 -30.99 -5.75 2.67
C ASP A 199 -30.08 -4.57 3.02
N HIS A 200 -30.68 -3.51 3.57
CA HIS A 200 -29.99 -2.27 3.89
C HIS A 200 -29.93 -2.04 5.42
N PRO A 201 -28.88 -2.55 6.10
CA PRO A 201 -28.74 -2.45 7.55
C PRO A 201 -28.40 -1.02 8.01
N MET A 202 -29.01 -0.57 9.10
CA MET A 202 -28.83 0.78 9.69
C MET A 202 -28.31 0.74 11.13
N ALA A 203 -28.42 -0.37 11.82
CA ALA A 203 -27.80 -0.57 13.13
C ALA A 203 -27.43 -2.03 13.30
N TRP A 204 -26.29 -2.30 13.90
CA TRP A 204 -25.79 -3.65 14.13
C TRP A 204 -24.81 -3.72 15.31
N TYR A 205 -24.54 -4.94 15.75
CA TYR A 205 -23.50 -5.22 16.74
C TYR A 205 -22.77 -6.51 16.42
N HIS A 206 -21.58 -6.68 16.99
CA HIS A 206 -20.82 -7.94 16.98
C HIS A 206 -19.70 -7.91 18.02
N ASP A 207 -19.10 -9.07 18.27
CA ASP A 207 -17.80 -9.17 18.91
C ASP A 207 -16.72 -9.09 17.84
N TYR A 208 -15.67 -8.30 18.09
CA TYR A 208 -14.58 -8.12 17.13
C TYR A 208 -13.23 -8.00 17.83
N ASP A 209 -12.30 -8.84 17.39
CA ASP A 209 -10.90 -8.90 17.84
C ASP A 209 -10.70 -8.92 19.37
N GLY A 210 -11.67 -9.43 20.14
CA GLY A 210 -11.65 -9.53 21.60
C GLY A 210 -12.55 -8.53 22.32
N GLY A 211 -13.01 -7.48 21.64
CA GLY A 211 -13.91 -6.46 22.16
C GLY A 211 -15.34 -6.56 21.61
N ARG A 212 -16.18 -5.61 22.03
CA ARG A 212 -17.60 -5.48 21.60
C ARG A 212 -17.76 -4.23 20.77
N ALA A 213 -18.41 -4.34 19.62
CA ALA A 213 -18.69 -3.20 18.75
C ALA A 213 -20.18 -3.07 18.48
N PHE A 214 -20.68 -1.84 18.61
CA PHE A 214 -22.03 -1.44 18.22
C PHE A 214 -21.93 -0.26 17.25
N TYR A 215 -22.75 -0.27 16.20
CA TYR A 215 -22.86 0.84 15.27
C TYR A 215 -24.33 1.19 15.04
N THR A 216 -24.58 2.49 14.92
CA THR A 216 -25.84 3.05 14.44
C THR A 216 -25.57 4.09 13.36
N GLU A 217 -26.29 4.01 12.26
CA GLU A 217 -26.24 4.97 11.15
C GLU A 217 -26.94 6.29 11.48
N PHE A 218 -27.89 6.28 12.42
CA PHE A 218 -28.61 7.47 12.85
C PHE A 218 -27.69 8.48 13.56
N GLY A 219 -28.10 9.75 13.60
CA GLY A 219 -27.44 10.78 14.41
C GLY A 219 -26.73 11.88 13.62
N HIS A 220 -27.07 12.06 12.33
CA HIS A 220 -26.62 13.21 11.55
C HIS A 220 -27.20 14.51 12.11
N THR A 221 -28.50 14.49 12.42
CA THR A 221 -29.30 15.68 12.74
C THR A 221 -29.18 16.09 14.21
N GLU A 222 -29.38 17.39 14.47
CA GLU A 222 -29.39 17.94 15.83
C GLU A 222 -30.59 17.41 16.64
N GLU A 223 -31.73 17.23 15.96
CA GLU A 223 -33.00 16.74 16.50
C GLU A 223 -32.90 15.31 17.04
N SER A 224 -32.00 14.49 16.47
CA SER A 224 -31.76 13.13 16.97
C SER A 224 -31.42 13.15 18.46
N TYR A 225 -30.59 14.11 18.90
CA TYR A 225 -30.08 14.17 20.28
C TYR A 225 -31.07 14.73 21.31
N VAL A 226 -32.32 14.99 20.90
CA VAL A 226 -33.45 15.24 21.81
C VAL A 226 -34.58 14.23 21.66
N ASP A 227 -34.52 13.33 20.66
CA ASP A 227 -35.50 12.26 20.47
C ASP A 227 -35.35 11.15 21.51
N SER A 228 -36.42 10.87 22.24
CA SER A 228 -36.39 9.92 23.37
C SER A 228 -36.11 8.47 22.95
N ASN A 229 -36.51 8.06 21.74
CA ASN A 229 -36.27 6.71 21.26
C ASN A 229 -34.81 6.55 20.83
N TYR A 230 -34.22 7.56 20.18
CA TYR A 230 -32.82 7.57 19.79
C TYR A 230 -31.88 7.67 21.00
N LEU A 231 -32.19 8.50 22.00
CA LEU A 231 -31.39 8.58 23.22
C LEU A 231 -31.33 7.23 23.97
N LYS A 232 -32.45 6.50 24.03
CA LYS A 232 -32.48 5.14 24.58
C LYS A 232 -31.75 4.13 23.69
N HIS A 233 -31.79 4.31 22.36
CA HIS A 233 -31.08 3.48 21.40
C HIS A 233 -29.56 3.57 21.59
N ILE A 234 -28.99 4.78 21.59
CA ILE A 234 -27.56 4.98 21.81
C ILE A 234 -27.13 4.58 23.24
N LEU A 235 -27.98 4.79 24.25
CA LEU A 235 -27.72 4.31 25.61
C LEU A 235 -27.57 2.78 25.64
N GLY A 236 -28.51 2.06 25.03
CA GLY A 236 -28.44 0.60 24.94
C GLY A 236 -27.19 0.09 24.19
N GLY A 237 -26.78 0.80 23.13
CA GLY A 237 -25.54 0.53 22.41
C GLY A 237 -24.28 0.77 23.25
N ILE A 238 -24.23 1.88 23.99
CA ILE A 238 -23.14 2.20 24.93
C ILE A 238 -23.08 1.16 26.05
N GLN A 239 -24.21 0.77 26.63
CA GLN A 239 -24.26 -0.25 27.68
C GLN A 239 -23.79 -1.62 27.18
N TYR A 240 -24.19 -2.01 25.96
CA TYR A 240 -23.68 -3.21 25.30
C TYR A 240 -22.14 -3.14 25.16
N ALA A 241 -21.61 -2.05 24.61
CA ALA A 241 -20.17 -1.89 24.40
C ALA A 241 -19.38 -1.95 25.72
N ILE A 242 -19.85 -1.25 26.76
CA ILE A 242 -19.26 -1.30 28.11
C ILE A 242 -19.20 -2.74 28.64
N GLY A 243 -20.29 -3.51 28.49
CA GLY A 243 -20.39 -4.89 28.96
C GLY A 243 -19.99 -5.05 30.44
N GLU A 244 -19.13 -6.04 30.72
CA GLU A 244 -18.62 -6.28 32.08
C GLU A 244 -17.51 -5.31 32.52
N ASN A 245 -17.04 -4.41 31.64
CA ASN A 245 -15.89 -3.52 31.88
C ASN A 245 -14.61 -4.27 32.35
N LYS A 246 -14.37 -5.46 31.84
CA LYS A 246 -13.15 -6.24 32.10
C LYS A 246 -12.21 -6.13 30.90
N LYS A 247 -10.96 -5.75 31.16
CA LYS A 247 -9.91 -5.66 30.15
C LYS A 247 -8.72 -6.53 30.56
N ASP A 248 -8.23 -7.35 29.63
CA ASP A 248 -7.10 -8.25 29.81
C ASP A 248 -6.03 -7.97 28.74
N TYR A 249 -5.08 -7.11 29.09
CA TYR A 249 -4.00 -6.72 28.19
C TYR A 249 -2.98 -7.84 27.93
N SER A 250 -3.06 -8.98 28.62
CA SER A 250 -2.20 -10.14 28.32
C SER A 250 -2.58 -10.84 27.00
N LYS A 251 -3.79 -10.58 26.48
CA LYS A 251 -4.28 -11.14 25.20
C LYS A 251 -3.93 -10.30 23.98
N VAL A 252 -3.37 -9.12 24.20
CA VAL A 252 -3.09 -8.15 23.14
C VAL A 252 -1.95 -8.65 22.25
N LYS A 253 -2.15 -8.54 20.94
CA LYS A 253 -1.21 -9.01 19.91
C LYS A 253 -0.64 -7.89 19.05
N THR A 254 -1.33 -6.76 18.92
CA THR A 254 -0.84 -5.62 18.13
C THR A 254 0.39 -5.00 18.79
N GLN A 255 1.45 -4.82 18.02
CA GLN A 255 2.68 -4.16 18.46
C GLN A 255 2.63 -2.65 18.16
N PHE A 256 3.34 -1.84 18.95
CA PHE A 256 3.51 -0.43 18.62
C PHE A 256 4.55 -0.24 17.51
N PRO A 257 4.33 0.69 16.56
CA PRO A 257 5.36 1.07 15.62
C PRO A 257 6.56 1.68 16.37
N PRO A 258 7.80 1.27 16.04
CA PRO A 258 9.01 1.84 16.62
C PRO A 258 9.10 3.35 16.38
N ASP A 259 9.78 4.06 17.27
CA ASP A 259 10.02 5.48 17.05
C ASP A 259 10.98 5.68 15.86
N PRO A 260 10.69 6.56 14.89
CA PRO A 260 11.62 6.87 13.80
C PRO A 260 13.01 7.28 14.30
N LYS A 261 13.13 7.88 15.50
CA LYS A 261 14.41 8.27 16.11
C LYS A 261 15.25 7.08 16.59
N SER A 262 14.67 5.90 16.72
CA SER A 262 15.39 4.65 17.03
C SER A 262 16.15 4.09 15.81
N PHE A 263 15.95 4.66 14.62
CA PHE A 263 16.68 4.29 13.42
C PHE A 263 17.76 5.31 13.08
N THR A 264 18.87 4.83 12.55
CA THR A 264 19.94 5.65 11.97
C THR A 264 20.20 5.20 10.53
N LYS A 265 20.11 6.14 9.58
CA LYS A 265 20.59 5.93 8.21
C LYS A 265 22.11 6.15 8.22
N THR A 266 22.86 5.05 8.28
CA THR A 266 24.33 5.07 8.25
C THR A 266 24.82 5.12 6.82
N GLN A 267 25.47 6.22 6.46
CA GLN A 267 26.01 6.44 5.13
C GLN A 267 27.27 5.59 4.93
N LEU A 268 27.30 4.75 3.90
CA LEU A 268 28.44 3.90 3.57
C LEU A 268 29.30 4.51 2.46
N SER A 269 28.68 5.09 1.43
CA SER A 269 29.33 5.80 0.34
C SER A 269 28.39 6.87 -0.21
N VAL A 270 28.87 8.10 -0.43
CA VAL A 270 28.04 9.25 -0.83
C VAL A 270 28.70 10.00 -1.98
N GLY A 271 27.92 10.38 -2.99
CA GLY A 271 28.33 11.21 -4.12
C GLY A 271 29.17 10.50 -5.18
N GLU A 272 29.34 9.19 -5.08
CA GLU A 272 30.28 8.44 -5.92
C GLU A 272 29.66 7.77 -7.15
N PHE A 273 28.33 7.61 -7.18
CA PHE A 273 27.67 6.80 -8.20
C PHE A 273 27.22 7.62 -9.42
N PHE A 274 27.41 7.02 -10.60
CA PHE A 274 26.96 7.52 -11.88
C PHE A 274 25.90 6.58 -12.44
N GLU A 275 24.64 6.89 -12.13
CA GLU A 275 23.47 6.10 -12.53
C GLU A 275 23.49 4.67 -11.95
N PRO A 276 23.56 4.51 -10.61
CA PRO A 276 23.48 3.18 -10.00
C PRO A 276 22.13 2.55 -10.31
N THR A 277 22.12 1.25 -10.62
CA THR A 277 20.88 0.54 -10.98
C THR A 277 20.52 -0.46 -9.89
N GLU A 278 21.40 -1.43 -9.60
CA GLU A 278 21.12 -2.51 -8.65
C GLU A 278 22.39 -2.85 -7.85
N MET A 279 22.21 -3.46 -6.68
CA MET A 279 23.30 -3.94 -5.83
C MET A 279 23.09 -5.38 -5.37
N THR A 280 24.15 -5.99 -4.84
CA THR A 280 24.00 -7.21 -4.03
C THR A 280 25.02 -7.29 -2.90
N ILE A 281 24.58 -7.79 -1.74
CA ILE A 281 25.35 -7.77 -0.49
C ILE A 281 26.01 -9.13 -0.29
N LEU A 282 27.34 -9.18 -0.27
CA LEU A 282 28.12 -10.40 -0.14
C LEU A 282 28.15 -10.93 1.31
N PRO A 283 28.50 -12.21 1.55
CA PRO A 283 28.53 -12.79 2.90
C PRO A 283 29.43 -12.05 3.91
N ASN A 284 30.47 -11.36 3.42
CA ASN A 284 31.39 -10.55 4.23
C ASN A 284 30.94 -9.08 4.37
N LEU A 285 29.71 -8.76 3.95
CA LEU A 285 29.09 -7.43 3.94
C LEU A 285 29.68 -6.45 2.93
N ASP A 286 30.58 -6.90 2.04
CA ASP A 286 30.92 -6.11 0.86
C ASP A 286 29.69 -5.97 -0.03
N VAL A 287 29.60 -4.88 -0.78
CA VAL A 287 28.45 -4.61 -1.64
C VAL A 287 28.93 -4.42 -3.07
N LEU A 288 28.46 -5.24 -3.99
CA LEU A 288 28.64 -5.00 -5.42
C LEU A 288 27.52 -4.08 -5.91
N ILE A 289 27.87 -3.07 -6.70
CA ILE A 289 26.94 -2.11 -7.28
C ILE A 289 27.19 -2.03 -8.78
N VAL A 290 26.12 -2.17 -9.56
CA VAL A 290 26.17 -1.93 -11.00
C VAL A 290 25.63 -0.54 -11.35
N GLN A 291 26.26 0.07 -12.35
CA GLN A 291 25.92 1.40 -12.83
C GLN A 291 25.63 1.35 -14.32
N ARG A 292 24.58 2.06 -14.77
CA ARG A 292 23.99 1.88 -16.10
C ARG A 292 24.99 1.96 -17.25
N ARG A 293 26.03 2.80 -17.13
CA ARG A 293 27.07 2.97 -18.17
C ARG A 293 28.13 1.86 -18.23
N GLY A 294 27.92 0.76 -17.51
CA GLY A 294 28.74 -0.44 -17.57
C GLY A 294 29.74 -0.60 -16.43
N ASP A 295 29.90 0.41 -15.58
CA ASP A 295 30.84 0.37 -14.47
C ASP A 295 30.29 -0.51 -13.32
N ILE A 296 31.17 -1.34 -12.76
CA ILE A 296 30.89 -2.21 -11.61
C ILE A 296 31.78 -1.76 -10.47
N ALA A 297 31.18 -1.48 -9.32
CA ALA A 297 31.88 -1.08 -8.10
C ALA A 297 31.71 -2.12 -7.01
N ILE A 298 32.67 -2.16 -6.08
CA ILE A 298 32.59 -2.92 -4.84
C ILE A 298 32.88 -2.00 -3.67
N TYR A 299 31.92 -1.88 -2.75
CA TYR A 299 32.13 -1.28 -1.45
C TYR A 299 32.71 -2.33 -0.50
N LYS A 300 33.86 -2.02 0.10
CA LYS A 300 34.56 -2.89 1.05
C LYS A 300 34.15 -2.54 2.47
N ASN A 301 33.48 -3.45 3.16
CA ASN A 301 32.96 -3.20 4.50
C ASN A 301 34.06 -3.04 5.55
N ASP A 302 35.20 -3.73 5.39
CA ASP A 302 36.33 -3.65 6.31
C ASP A 302 37.08 -2.31 6.19
N THR A 303 37.40 -1.88 4.97
CA THR A 303 38.15 -0.65 4.72
C THR A 303 37.28 0.59 4.58
N LYS A 304 35.95 0.43 4.48
CA LYS A 304 34.98 1.50 4.21
C LYS A 304 35.30 2.27 2.92
N GLN A 305 35.73 1.57 1.88
CA GLN A 305 36.14 2.17 0.60
C GLN A 305 35.33 1.60 -0.56
N LEU A 306 34.96 2.48 -1.50
CA LEU A 306 34.44 2.07 -2.80
C LEU A 306 35.59 1.87 -3.79
N LYS A 307 35.61 0.73 -4.50
CA LYS A 307 36.62 0.38 -5.50
C LYS A 307 35.94 -0.03 -6.80
N SER A 308 36.65 0.05 -7.92
CA SER A 308 36.18 -0.55 -9.18
C SER A 308 36.34 -2.07 -9.13
N ALA A 309 35.26 -2.78 -9.45
CA ALA A 309 35.22 -4.24 -9.61
C ALA A 309 35.21 -4.67 -11.08
N GLY A 310 35.13 -3.74 -12.04
CA GLY A 310 35.19 -4.04 -13.47
C GLY A 310 34.34 -3.09 -14.30
N LYS A 311 34.29 -3.37 -15.60
CA LYS A 311 33.47 -2.64 -16.56
C LYS A 311 33.02 -3.59 -17.67
N LEU A 312 31.76 -3.46 -18.09
CA LEU A 312 31.20 -4.10 -19.27
C LEU A 312 30.92 -3.06 -20.36
N ASP A 313 31.20 -3.40 -21.61
CA ASP A 313 30.86 -2.54 -22.75
C ASP A 313 29.37 -2.67 -23.07
N VAL A 314 28.63 -1.64 -22.68
CA VAL A 314 27.16 -1.63 -22.78
C VAL A 314 26.67 -0.48 -23.64
N TYR A 315 25.48 -0.68 -24.17
CA TYR A 315 24.71 0.35 -24.86
C TYR A 315 23.95 1.21 -23.81
N TRP A 316 24.10 2.53 -23.88
CA TRP A 316 23.45 3.48 -22.95
C TRP A 316 22.96 4.78 -23.64
N LYS A 317 22.96 4.81 -24.98
CA LYS A 317 22.55 5.94 -25.84
C LYS A 317 21.87 5.43 -27.10
N THR A 318 20.89 6.16 -27.64
CA THR A 318 20.16 5.68 -28.83
C THR A 318 21.03 5.58 -30.08
N LYS A 319 20.73 4.62 -30.98
CA LYS A 319 21.45 4.49 -32.27
C LYS A 319 21.06 5.59 -33.26
N ILE A 320 19.83 6.09 -33.18
CA ILE A 320 19.33 7.13 -34.09
C ILE A 320 19.84 8.50 -33.65
N ASP A 321 19.85 8.78 -32.35
CA ASP A 321 20.33 10.03 -31.79
C ASP A 321 21.23 9.78 -30.57
N SER A 322 22.54 9.94 -30.77
CA SER A 322 23.55 9.75 -29.72
C SER A 322 23.52 10.84 -28.63
N THR A 323 22.69 11.86 -28.76
CA THR A 323 22.42 12.84 -27.70
C THR A 323 21.32 12.36 -26.73
N VAL A 324 20.49 11.39 -27.16
CA VAL A 324 19.43 10.79 -26.35
C VAL A 324 20.02 9.64 -25.55
N ASN A 325 19.96 9.75 -24.23
CA ASN A 325 20.31 8.65 -23.35
C ASN A 325 19.27 7.53 -23.46
N ALA A 326 19.73 6.29 -23.31
CA ALA A 326 18.88 5.12 -23.29
C ALA A 326 18.77 4.58 -21.86
N GLU A 327 17.66 3.89 -21.55
CA GLU A 327 17.47 3.23 -20.25
C GLU A 327 18.20 1.89 -20.18
N GLU A 328 18.62 1.38 -21.34
CA GLU A 328 19.53 0.26 -21.47
C GLU A 328 20.92 0.53 -20.89
N GLY A 329 21.62 -0.57 -20.60
CA GLY A 329 22.98 -0.52 -20.11
C GLY A 329 23.26 -1.73 -19.24
N LEU A 330 23.89 -1.49 -18.11
CA LEU A 330 24.03 -2.46 -17.04
C LEU A 330 22.85 -2.32 -16.06
N LEU A 331 22.01 -3.34 -15.98
CA LEU A 331 20.65 -3.21 -15.44
C LEU A 331 20.48 -3.85 -14.07
N GLY A 332 21.01 -5.07 -13.91
CA GLY A 332 20.82 -5.83 -12.70
C GLY A 332 22.00 -6.70 -12.31
N ILE A 333 22.09 -7.02 -11.02
CA ILE A 333 23.10 -7.88 -10.43
C ILE A 333 22.53 -8.66 -9.25
N CYS A 334 22.88 -9.94 -9.15
CA CYS A 334 22.56 -10.75 -7.98
C CYS A 334 23.67 -11.75 -7.71
N LYS A 335 24.00 -11.98 -6.43
CA LYS A 335 24.90 -13.07 -6.04
C LYS A 335 24.19 -14.42 -6.16
N ASP A 336 24.95 -15.46 -6.50
CA ASP A 336 24.44 -16.83 -6.41
C ASP A 336 24.12 -17.19 -4.95
N PRO A 337 23.06 -17.97 -4.66
CA PRO A 337 22.77 -18.42 -3.29
C PRO A 337 23.93 -19.18 -2.62
N ASN A 338 24.80 -19.82 -3.42
CA ASN A 338 26.03 -20.48 -2.97
C ASN A 338 27.29 -19.62 -3.14
N PHE A 339 27.17 -18.29 -3.17
CA PHE A 339 28.28 -17.35 -3.39
C PHE A 339 29.53 -17.67 -2.56
N ALA A 340 29.35 -18.01 -1.27
CA ALA A 340 30.45 -18.34 -0.36
C ALA A 340 31.33 -19.53 -0.83
N LYS A 341 30.84 -20.33 -1.78
CA LYS A 341 31.55 -21.49 -2.35
C LYS A 341 32.02 -21.23 -3.78
N ASN A 342 31.19 -20.59 -4.60
CA ASN A 342 31.43 -20.48 -6.05
C ASN A 342 31.88 -19.10 -6.52
N ASN A 343 31.68 -18.06 -5.70
CA ASN A 343 31.90 -16.65 -6.04
C ASN A 343 31.17 -16.21 -7.31
N TRP A 344 30.02 -16.82 -7.62
CA TRP A 344 29.27 -16.51 -8.84
C TRP A 344 28.33 -15.33 -8.65
N VAL A 345 28.28 -14.46 -9.65
CA VAL A 345 27.30 -13.38 -9.77
C VAL A 345 26.60 -13.47 -11.11
N TYR A 346 25.34 -13.08 -11.14
CA TYR A 346 24.51 -12.98 -12.33
C TYR A 346 24.31 -11.51 -12.64
N ILE A 347 24.57 -11.13 -13.89
CA ILE A 347 24.49 -9.76 -14.36
C ILE A 347 23.56 -9.71 -15.56
N PHE A 348 22.59 -8.81 -15.53
CA PHE A 348 21.69 -8.53 -16.64
C PHE A 348 22.05 -7.20 -17.30
N TYR A 349 22.28 -7.22 -18.61
CA TYR A 349 22.83 -6.07 -19.33
C TYR A 349 22.53 -6.05 -20.82
N SER A 350 22.76 -4.91 -21.44
CA SER A 350 22.59 -4.62 -22.87
C SER A 350 23.96 -4.44 -23.52
N PRO A 351 24.61 -5.51 -24.02
CA PRO A 351 25.92 -5.41 -24.65
C PRO A 351 25.89 -4.52 -25.90
N ILE A 352 27.02 -3.88 -26.22
CA ILE A 352 27.14 -3.06 -27.44
C ILE A 352 27.27 -3.89 -28.71
N ASP A 353 27.67 -5.16 -28.59
CA ASP A 353 27.96 -6.07 -29.71
C ASP A 353 26.71 -6.46 -30.53
N THR A 354 25.56 -6.55 -29.86
CA THR A 354 24.35 -7.18 -30.40
C THR A 354 23.11 -6.50 -29.80
N SER A 355 22.05 -6.34 -30.61
CA SER A 355 20.76 -5.79 -30.14
C SER A 355 19.96 -6.82 -29.31
N VAL A 356 20.49 -7.19 -28.13
CA VAL A 356 19.87 -8.10 -27.16
C VAL A 356 20.00 -7.57 -25.75
N ASN A 357 19.09 -7.95 -24.87
CA ASN A 357 19.36 -7.95 -23.43
C ASN A 357 19.84 -9.35 -23.04
N ARG A 358 20.85 -9.42 -22.16
CA ARG A 358 21.60 -10.64 -21.84
C ARG A 358 21.72 -10.81 -20.34
N LEU A 359 21.34 -11.99 -19.84
CA LEU A 359 21.65 -12.48 -18.50
C LEU A 359 22.87 -13.39 -18.63
N SER A 360 23.96 -13.01 -17.96
CA SER A 360 25.19 -13.81 -17.92
C SER A 360 25.62 -14.07 -16.49
N ARG A 361 26.27 -15.21 -16.28
CA ARG A 361 26.97 -15.55 -15.03
C ARG A 361 28.45 -15.24 -15.17
N PHE A 362 29.03 -14.63 -14.15
CA PHE A 362 30.46 -14.36 -14.01
C PHE A 362 30.98 -14.88 -12.66
N THR A 363 32.30 -14.97 -12.54
CA THR A 363 33.00 -15.25 -11.27
C THR A 363 33.63 -13.97 -10.74
N LEU A 364 33.43 -13.66 -9.46
CA LEU A 364 34.17 -12.64 -8.75
C LEU A 364 35.50 -13.24 -8.26
N LYS A 365 36.61 -12.61 -8.64
CA LYS A 365 37.97 -13.01 -8.25
C LYS A 365 38.79 -11.77 -7.92
N ASP A 366 39.45 -11.78 -6.76
CA ASP A 366 40.30 -10.67 -6.29
C ASP A 366 39.58 -9.31 -6.35
N ASP A 367 38.35 -9.26 -5.81
CA ASP A 367 37.45 -8.11 -5.82
C ASP A 367 37.04 -7.61 -7.24
N LYS A 368 37.27 -8.41 -8.29
CA LYS A 368 36.96 -8.05 -9.69
C LYS A 368 36.12 -9.11 -10.39
N ILE A 369 35.26 -8.67 -11.30
CA ILE A 369 34.53 -9.54 -12.22
C ILE A 369 35.51 -10.07 -13.27
N ASP A 370 35.71 -11.39 -13.28
CA ASP A 370 36.51 -12.05 -14.32
C ASP A 370 35.67 -12.15 -15.61
N LEU A 371 35.91 -11.23 -16.55
CA LEU A 371 35.20 -11.18 -17.82
C LEU A 371 35.40 -12.44 -18.69
N SER A 372 36.52 -13.16 -18.52
CA SER A 372 36.78 -14.39 -19.27
C SER A 372 35.93 -15.57 -18.79
N SER A 373 35.31 -15.45 -17.61
CA SER A 373 34.46 -16.47 -17.00
C SER A 373 33.01 -16.44 -17.47
N GLU A 374 32.65 -15.52 -18.37
CA GLU A 374 31.26 -15.31 -18.81
C GLU A 374 30.62 -16.61 -19.29
N LYS A 375 29.42 -16.89 -18.73
CA LYS A 375 28.47 -17.85 -19.29
C LYS A 375 27.16 -17.14 -19.60
N ILE A 376 26.80 -17.08 -20.88
CA ILE A 376 25.51 -16.54 -21.31
C ILE A 376 24.41 -17.52 -20.92
N VAL A 377 23.54 -17.11 -19.98
CA VAL A 377 22.43 -17.94 -19.47
C VAL A 377 21.22 -17.79 -20.37
N LEU A 378 20.78 -16.55 -20.60
CA LEU A 378 19.60 -16.22 -21.39
C LEU A 378 19.82 -14.92 -22.13
N GLN A 379 19.35 -14.82 -23.37
CA GLN A 379 19.31 -13.55 -24.09
C GLN A 379 18.09 -13.49 -25.02
N PHE A 380 17.59 -12.28 -25.25
CA PHE A 380 16.48 -12.03 -26.16
C PHE A 380 16.65 -10.69 -26.87
N TYR A 381 16.04 -10.60 -28.05
CA TYR A 381 16.09 -9.39 -28.87
C TYR A 381 15.50 -8.19 -28.14
N SER A 382 16.17 -7.05 -28.23
CA SER A 382 15.67 -5.76 -27.78
C SER A 382 16.13 -4.69 -28.77
N GLN A 383 15.23 -3.81 -29.18
CA GLN A 383 15.58 -2.74 -30.11
C GLN A 383 16.47 -1.69 -29.44
N ARG A 384 17.16 -0.88 -30.27
CA ARG A 384 18.18 0.11 -29.87
C ARG A 384 18.00 1.45 -30.58
N GLU A 385 16.86 1.65 -31.21
CA GLU A 385 16.55 2.81 -32.03
C GLU A 385 15.94 3.93 -31.20
N ILE A 386 15.05 3.58 -30.25
CA ILE A 386 14.39 4.49 -29.34
C ILE A 386 14.39 3.91 -27.92
N CYS A 387 14.34 4.76 -26.91
CA CYS A 387 13.99 4.36 -25.55
C CYS A 387 12.52 3.82 -25.54
N CYS A 388 12.07 2.93 -24.66
CA CYS A 388 12.38 2.81 -23.23
C CYS A 388 12.00 1.44 -22.66
N HIS A 389 12.00 1.34 -21.33
CA HIS A 389 11.50 0.26 -20.49
C HIS A 389 12.30 -1.01 -20.61
N THR A 390 13.27 -1.14 -19.71
CA THR A 390 14.20 -2.26 -19.68
C THR A 390 13.86 -3.28 -18.59
N GLY A 391 13.10 -2.88 -17.56
CA GLY A 391 13.00 -3.62 -16.31
C GLY A 391 14.40 -3.86 -15.76
N GLY A 392 14.73 -5.13 -15.52
CA GLY A 392 16.11 -5.59 -15.52
C GLY A 392 16.69 -5.97 -14.16
N SER A 393 15.83 -6.06 -13.15
CA SER A 393 16.17 -6.61 -11.83
C SER A 393 16.30 -8.13 -11.84
N VAL A 394 17.28 -8.65 -11.10
CA VAL A 394 17.60 -10.08 -10.96
C VAL A 394 17.53 -10.49 -9.49
N ALA A 395 16.82 -11.57 -9.17
CA ALA A 395 16.85 -12.13 -7.81
C ALA A 395 16.71 -13.65 -7.80
N PHE A 396 17.12 -14.28 -6.69
CA PHE A 396 16.83 -15.69 -6.43
C PHE A 396 15.69 -15.82 -5.42
N GLY A 397 14.81 -16.81 -5.66
CA GLY A 397 13.87 -17.27 -4.64
C GLY A 397 14.53 -18.22 -3.63
N GLY A 398 13.83 -18.47 -2.51
CA GLY A 398 14.23 -19.50 -1.53
C GLY A 398 14.21 -20.92 -2.10
N ASP A 399 13.50 -21.14 -3.20
CA ASP A 399 13.51 -22.38 -4.00
C ASP A 399 14.75 -22.53 -4.91
N GLY A 400 15.62 -21.52 -4.94
CA GLY A 400 16.83 -21.48 -5.76
C GLY A 400 16.56 -21.33 -7.25
N ASN A 401 15.38 -20.87 -7.66
CA ASN A 401 15.12 -20.40 -9.01
C ASN A 401 15.54 -18.93 -9.15
N LEU A 402 16.03 -18.57 -10.33
CA LEU A 402 16.34 -17.19 -10.69
C LEU A 402 15.11 -16.55 -11.32
N TYR A 403 14.79 -15.35 -10.85
CA TYR A 403 13.77 -14.47 -11.37
C TYR A 403 14.44 -13.27 -12.05
N LEU A 404 13.96 -12.92 -13.23
CA LEU A 404 14.46 -11.79 -14.02
C LEU A 404 13.27 -10.96 -14.51
N SER A 405 13.26 -9.67 -14.22
CA SER A 405 12.28 -8.74 -14.79
C SER A 405 12.75 -8.20 -16.14
N THR A 406 11.83 -8.06 -17.08
CA THR A 406 12.12 -7.51 -18.41
C THR A 406 11.06 -6.47 -18.77
N GLY A 407 11.49 -5.32 -19.28
CA GLY A 407 10.58 -4.28 -19.77
C GLY A 407 10.03 -4.60 -21.17
N ASP A 408 8.94 -3.93 -21.54
CA ASP A 408 8.20 -4.17 -22.78
C ASP A 408 8.94 -3.68 -24.05
N ASN A 409 9.99 -2.87 -23.86
CA ASN A 409 10.81 -2.29 -24.92
C ASN A 409 10.00 -1.46 -25.94
N SER A 410 8.91 -0.83 -25.49
CA SER A 410 8.04 0.05 -26.28
C SER A 410 8.12 1.48 -25.78
N THR A 411 7.98 2.46 -26.68
CA THR A 411 8.09 3.86 -26.32
C THR A 411 6.79 4.38 -25.68
N PRO A 412 6.87 5.21 -24.62
CA PRO A 412 5.71 5.86 -24.04
C PRO A 412 5.22 7.08 -24.85
N PHE A 413 6.06 7.59 -25.76
CA PHE A 413 5.85 8.87 -26.42
C PHE A 413 5.00 8.78 -27.69
N ASP A 414 4.49 9.94 -28.11
CA ASP A 414 3.77 10.07 -29.38
C ASP A 414 4.70 9.87 -30.57
N ALA A 415 4.20 9.14 -31.57
CA ALA A 415 4.93 8.96 -32.81
C ALA A 415 5.06 10.31 -33.54
N PRO A 416 6.29 10.72 -33.94
CA PRO A 416 6.51 12.05 -34.47
C PRO A 416 5.81 12.23 -35.83
N LYS A 417 5.25 13.42 -36.04
CA LYS A 417 4.62 13.85 -37.31
C LYS A 417 3.46 12.94 -37.76
N GLN A 418 2.73 12.34 -36.81
CA GLN A 418 1.53 11.56 -37.08
C GLN A 418 0.26 12.36 -36.77
N PRO A 419 -0.82 12.20 -37.57
CA PRO A 419 -2.08 12.91 -37.32
C PRO A 419 -2.86 12.34 -36.12
N ILE A 420 -2.57 11.09 -35.74
CA ILE A 420 -3.20 10.38 -34.63
C ILE A 420 -2.09 10.05 -33.62
N ALA A 421 -2.27 10.47 -32.38
CA ALA A 421 -1.26 10.39 -31.32
C ALA A 421 -1.75 9.55 -30.13
N ASN A 422 -0.81 9.03 -29.35
CA ASN A 422 -1.08 8.17 -28.21
C ASN A 422 -1.50 8.96 -26.96
N HIS A 423 -1.00 10.18 -26.77
CA HIS A 423 -1.28 11.06 -25.62
C HIS A 423 -1.08 10.36 -24.26
N GLY A 424 -0.02 9.58 -24.13
CA GLY A 424 0.36 8.93 -22.87
C GLY A 424 -0.56 7.80 -22.41
N PHE A 425 -1.47 7.29 -23.24
CA PHE A 425 -2.24 6.07 -22.94
C PHE A 425 -1.44 4.81 -23.32
N ALA A 426 -2.06 3.62 -23.24
CA ALA A 426 -1.44 2.38 -23.71
C ALA A 426 -0.98 2.47 -25.18
N PRO A 427 0.30 2.16 -25.50
CA PRO A 427 0.79 2.10 -26.87
C PRO A 427 0.22 0.89 -27.61
N LEU A 428 -0.71 1.13 -28.54
CA LEU A 428 -1.41 0.10 -29.31
C LEU A 428 -1.25 0.27 -30.84
N ASP A 429 -0.26 1.01 -31.33
CA ASP A 429 -0.13 1.35 -32.75
C ASP A 429 0.55 0.22 -33.56
N ASN A 430 -0.26 -0.66 -34.15
CA ASN A 430 0.22 -1.81 -34.94
C ASN A 430 0.37 -1.51 -36.44
N ARG A 431 0.47 -0.24 -36.84
CA ARG A 431 0.80 0.14 -38.23
C ARG A 431 2.21 -0.33 -38.58
N LYS A 432 2.43 -0.72 -39.84
CA LYS A 432 3.74 -1.15 -40.33
C LYS A 432 4.77 -0.02 -40.17
N GLY A 433 5.92 -0.30 -39.53
CA GLY A 433 6.96 0.67 -39.23
C GLY A 433 6.77 1.44 -37.91
N PHE A 434 5.74 1.11 -37.14
CA PHE A 434 5.44 1.68 -35.82
C PHE A 434 5.50 0.63 -34.72
N GLU A 435 6.20 -0.49 -34.93
CA GLU A 435 6.22 -1.62 -34.02
C GLU A 435 6.60 -1.20 -32.59
N GLN A 436 7.54 -0.27 -32.42
CA GLN A 436 7.96 0.30 -31.13
C GLN A 436 6.84 1.04 -30.36
N TYR A 437 5.73 1.39 -31.01
CA TYR A 437 4.54 2.01 -30.41
C TYR A 437 3.40 1.01 -30.14
N ASP A 438 3.68 -0.29 -30.25
CA ASP A 438 2.74 -1.37 -29.96
C ASP A 438 3.30 -2.29 -28.87
N ALA A 439 2.90 -2.06 -27.62
CA ALA A 439 3.31 -2.89 -26.48
C ALA A 439 2.70 -4.30 -26.52
N ARG A 440 1.69 -4.55 -27.36
CA ARG A 440 1.10 -5.88 -27.53
C ARG A 440 2.04 -6.87 -28.24
N ARG A 441 3.05 -6.38 -28.97
CA ARG A 441 4.06 -7.25 -29.61
C ARG A 441 4.99 -7.93 -28.61
N SER A 442 5.08 -7.39 -27.39
CA SER A 442 5.98 -7.83 -26.33
C SER A 442 5.21 -8.23 -25.08
N ALA A 443 4.73 -7.27 -24.27
CA ALA A 443 4.16 -7.52 -22.94
C ALA A 443 3.01 -8.55 -22.96
N SER A 444 2.03 -8.39 -23.86
CA SER A 444 0.93 -9.34 -24.10
C SER A 444 1.23 -10.44 -25.13
N ASN A 445 2.47 -10.61 -25.56
CA ASN A 445 2.86 -11.66 -26.49
C ASN A 445 3.46 -12.84 -25.71
N SER A 446 2.79 -13.99 -25.77
CA SER A 446 3.23 -15.22 -25.09
C SER A 446 4.51 -15.82 -25.68
N ASN A 447 4.90 -15.41 -26.89
CA ASN A 447 6.08 -15.92 -27.61
C ASN A 447 7.29 -14.97 -27.56
N ASP A 448 7.24 -13.95 -26.70
CA ASP A 448 8.27 -12.93 -26.48
C ASP A 448 8.69 -12.87 -25.01
N LEU A 449 9.95 -12.56 -24.72
CA LEU A 449 10.49 -12.51 -23.36
C LEU A 449 10.55 -11.09 -22.78
N ARG A 450 10.11 -10.07 -23.52
CA ARG A 450 9.99 -8.67 -23.08
C ARG A 450 8.65 -8.42 -22.40
N GLY A 451 8.62 -7.54 -21.40
CA GLY A 451 7.43 -7.25 -20.60
C GLY A 451 6.97 -8.47 -19.81
N LYS A 452 7.92 -9.12 -19.12
CA LYS A 452 7.73 -10.36 -18.35
C LYS A 452 8.43 -10.32 -17.00
N ILE A 453 7.99 -11.20 -16.10
CA ILE A 453 8.88 -11.80 -15.09
C ILE A 453 9.20 -13.22 -15.56
N ILE A 454 10.49 -13.47 -15.74
CA ILE A 454 11.07 -14.74 -16.16
C ILE A 454 11.46 -15.56 -14.93
N ARG A 455 11.20 -16.87 -14.93
CA ARG A 455 11.62 -17.80 -13.87
C ARG A 455 12.31 -19.02 -14.47
N ILE A 456 13.58 -19.21 -14.12
CA ILE A 456 14.43 -20.31 -14.63
C ILE A 456 15.24 -20.94 -13.51
N LYS A 457 15.66 -22.19 -13.69
CA LYS A 457 16.65 -22.84 -12.83
C LYS A 457 18.00 -22.87 -13.55
N VAL A 458 18.96 -22.06 -13.10
CA VAL A 458 20.30 -22.03 -13.70
C VAL A 458 21.09 -23.28 -13.27
N ASN A 459 21.77 -23.91 -14.23
CA ASN A 459 22.64 -25.05 -14.04
C ASN A 459 24.11 -24.60 -13.83
N GLU A 460 24.94 -25.49 -13.28
CA GLU A 460 26.35 -25.18 -12.98
C GLU A 460 27.22 -24.87 -14.22
N ASP A 461 26.83 -25.32 -15.41
CA ASP A 461 27.52 -25.01 -16.67
C ASP A 461 27.12 -23.65 -17.27
N GLY A 462 26.13 -22.97 -16.66
CA GLY A 462 25.57 -21.71 -17.12
C GLY A 462 24.37 -21.87 -18.07
N THR A 463 23.97 -23.10 -18.42
CA THR A 463 22.67 -23.34 -19.06
C THR A 463 21.53 -23.20 -18.04
N TYR A 464 20.28 -23.36 -18.47
CA TYR A 464 19.15 -23.38 -17.56
C TYR A 464 18.14 -24.47 -17.91
N SER A 465 17.31 -24.81 -16.93
CA SER A 465 16.12 -25.61 -17.08
C SER A 465 14.87 -24.82 -16.70
N ILE A 466 13.72 -25.23 -17.23
CA ILE A 466 12.43 -24.62 -16.94
C ILE A 466 11.83 -25.28 -15.68
N PRO A 467 11.57 -24.53 -14.60
CA PRO A 467 10.86 -25.03 -13.43
C PRO A 467 9.38 -25.30 -13.72
N ASP A 468 8.77 -26.19 -12.94
CA ASP A 468 7.32 -26.39 -12.99
C ASP A 468 6.57 -25.18 -12.41
N GLY A 469 5.34 -24.96 -12.89
CA GLY A 469 4.46 -23.89 -12.42
C GLY A 469 4.66 -22.54 -13.10
N ASN A 470 5.47 -22.46 -14.17
CA ASN A 470 5.46 -21.32 -15.08
C ASN A 470 4.14 -21.25 -15.88
N LEU A 471 3.85 -20.08 -16.46
CA LEU A 471 2.55 -19.77 -17.08
C LEU A 471 2.22 -20.68 -18.26
N PHE A 472 3.24 -21.11 -19.01
CA PHE A 472 3.09 -21.93 -20.20
C PHE A 472 3.92 -23.22 -20.08
N ALA A 473 3.35 -24.32 -20.58
CA ALA A 473 4.02 -25.61 -20.54
C ALA A 473 5.19 -25.69 -21.53
N LYS A 474 6.20 -26.51 -21.22
CA LYS A 474 7.31 -26.77 -22.15
C LYS A 474 6.76 -27.35 -23.45
N GLY A 475 7.18 -26.78 -24.59
CA GLY A 475 6.75 -27.22 -25.92
C GLY A 475 5.35 -26.75 -26.33
N GLN A 476 4.64 -25.98 -25.51
CA GLN A 476 3.37 -25.38 -25.90
C GLN A 476 3.59 -24.40 -27.06
N ALA A 477 2.88 -24.63 -28.17
CA ALA A 477 3.04 -23.85 -29.40
C ALA A 477 2.78 -22.36 -29.16
N GLN A 478 3.58 -21.50 -29.82
CA GLN A 478 3.47 -20.04 -29.74
C GLN A 478 3.61 -19.46 -28.32
N THR A 479 4.35 -20.15 -27.45
CA THR A 479 4.62 -19.67 -26.10
C THR A 479 6.08 -19.85 -25.71
N ARG A 480 6.50 -19.10 -24.68
CA ARG A 480 7.80 -19.22 -24.01
C ARG A 480 7.62 -19.82 -22.62
N PRO A 481 8.18 -21.00 -22.34
CA PRO A 481 8.00 -21.67 -21.06
C PRO A 481 8.78 -21.01 -19.90
N GLU A 482 9.64 -20.03 -20.18
CA GLU A 482 10.37 -19.23 -19.19
C GLU A 482 9.47 -18.22 -18.46
N ILE A 483 8.29 -17.91 -19.01
CA ILE A 483 7.39 -16.87 -18.51
C ILE A 483 6.71 -17.32 -17.21
N TYR A 484 6.94 -16.61 -16.12
CA TYR A 484 6.20 -16.76 -14.86
C TYR A 484 5.08 -15.71 -14.75
N ALA A 485 5.41 -14.43 -14.98
CA ALA A 485 4.41 -13.37 -15.11
C ALA A 485 4.48 -12.77 -16.52
N MET A 486 3.33 -12.63 -17.16
CA MET A 486 3.19 -11.96 -18.46
C MET A 486 2.49 -10.61 -18.28
N GLY A 487 2.73 -9.66 -19.20
CA GLY A 487 1.97 -8.41 -19.22
C GLY A 487 2.48 -7.40 -18.22
N THR A 488 3.79 -7.21 -18.14
CA THR A 488 4.40 -6.11 -17.40
C THR A 488 4.86 -5.01 -18.37
N ARG A 489 4.90 -3.76 -17.93
CA ARG A 489 5.36 -2.62 -18.74
C ARG A 489 6.84 -2.35 -18.54
N ASN A 490 7.19 -1.87 -17.36
CA ASN A 490 8.53 -1.60 -16.89
C ASN A 490 8.65 -2.08 -15.45
N ALA A 491 8.62 -3.41 -15.27
CA ALA A 491 8.87 -4.05 -13.98
C ALA A 491 10.30 -3.77 -13.52
N TYR A 492 10.54 -2.65 -12.85
CA TYR A 492 11.89 -2.09 -12.71
C TYR A 492 12.70 -2.77 -11.62
N ARG A 493 12.11 -2.95 -10.44
CA ARG A 493 12.72 -3.66 -9.30
C ARG A 493 11.78 -4.73 -8.78
N LEU A 494 12.32 -5.94 -8.67
CA LEU A 494 11.62 -7.10 -8.14
C LEU A 494 12.23 -7.52 -6.79
N SER A 495 11.42 -8.19 -5.99
CA SER A 495 11.87 -8.91 -4.81
C SER A 495 11.14 -10.26 -4.72
N VAL A 496 11.81 -11.27 -4.18
CA VAL A 496 11.23 -12.59 -3.97
C VAL A 496 11.25 -12.88 -2.49
N ASP A 497 10.08 -13.18 -1.93
CA ASP A 497 9.96 -13.54 -0.52
C ASP A 497 10.71 -14.87 -0.25
N PRO A 498 11.69 -14.87 0.68
CA PRO A 498 12.54 -16.04 0.91
C PRO A 498 11.79 -17.23 1.55
N LYS A 499 10.62 -17.01 2.17
CA LYS A 499 9.86 -18.07 2.84
C LYS A 499 8.78 -18.69 1.96
N ASN A 500 8.04 -17.87 1.21
CA ASN A 500 6.88 -18.35 0.43
C ASN A 500 7.08 -18.24 -1.10
N ASN A 501 8.18 -17.64 -1.56
CA ASN A 501 8.50 -17.41 -2.98
C ASN A 501 7.48 -16.54 -3.73
N TYR A 502 6.68 -15.74 -3.02
CA TYR A 502 5.88 -14.71 -3.68
C TYR A 502 6.81 -13.68 -4.31
N VAL A 503 6.54 -13.36 -5.58
CA VAL A 503 7.33 -12.39 -6.33
C VAL A 503 6.60 -11.06 -6.30
N TYR A 504 7.30 -10.01 -5.88
CA TYR A 504 6.82 -8.63 -5.90
C TYR A 504 7.60 -7.84 -6.92
N TRP A 505 6.96 -6.90 -7.60
CA TRP A 505 7.67 -5.91 -8.43
C TRP A 505 6.89 -4.62 -8.50
N GLY A 506 7.61 -3.53 -8.69
CA GLY A 506 7.01 -2.27 -9.11
C GLY A 506 7.01 -2.16 -10.63
N ASP A 507 5.87 -1.77 -11.19
CA ASP A 507 5.64 -1.59 -12.62
C ASP A 507 5.25 -0.14 -12.90
N VAL A 508 6.11 0.56 -13.65
CA VAL A 508 5.90 1.98 -13.99
C VAL A 508 4.88 2.06 -15.12
N GLY A 509 3.77 2.77 -14.91
CA GLY A 509 2.67 2.87 -15.84
C GLY A 509 2.81 3.95 -16.92
N PRO A 510 1.79 4.14 -17.76
CA PRO A 510 1.78 5.16 -18.80
C PRO A 510 1.45 6.55 -18.25
N ASP A 511 1.73 7.61 -19.02
CA ASP A 511 1.80 8.99 -18.52
C ASP A 511 0.51 9.82 -18.66
N SER A 512 -0.58 9.25 -19.19
CA SER A 512 -1.86 9.97 -19.27
C SER A 512 -2.34 10.35 -17.87
N ASP A 513 -2.60 11.64 -17.65
CA ASP A 513 -2.99 12.20 -16.35
C ASP A 513 -4.51 12.18 -16.12
N LYS A 514 -5.29 11.96 -17.18
CA LYS A 514 -6.76 12.03 -17.17
C LYS A 514 -7.41 10.84 -17.86
N ASP A 515 -8.55 10.46 -17.33
CA ASP A 515 -9.37 9.41 -17.92
C ASP A 515 -9.96 9.88 -19.25
N SER A 516 -10.07 8.95 -20.20
CA SER A 516 -10.82 9.11 -21.44
C SER A 516 -11.60 7.84 -21.71
N LEU A 517 -12.51 7.50 -20.80
CA LEU A 517 -13.18 6.20 -20.71
C LEU A 517 -13.98 5.84 -21.98
N ASP A 518 -14.51 6.86 -22.68
CA ASP A 518 -15.28 6.66 -23.92
C ASP A 518 -14.41 6.39 -25.14
N THR A 519 -13.12 6.77 -25.13
CA THR A 519 -12.27 6.72 -26.33
C THR A 519 -10.95 5.97 -26.15
N ARG A 520 -10.23 6.15 -25.05
CA ARG A 520 -8.91 5.52 -24.85
C ARG A 520 -8.91 4.54 -23.69
N GLY A 521 -9.53 4.89 -22.56
CA GLY A 521 -9.49 4.13 -21.31
C GLY A 521 -9.14 5.01 -20.12
N SER A 522 -8.67 4.40 -19.04
CA SER A 522 -8.28 5.13 -17.82
C SER A 522 -7.01 5.97 -18.03
N LYS A 523 -6.78 6.92 -17.13
CA LYS A 523 -5.46 7.51 -16.88
C LYS A 523 -4.45 6.42 -16.49
N GLY A 524 -3.17 6.77 -16.50
CA GLY A 524 -2.13 5.84 -16.09
C GLY A 524 -2.11 5.59 -14.58
N TYR A 525 -1.57 4.45 -14.18
CA TYR A 525 -1.28 4.07 -12.79
C TYR A 525 0.08 3.40 -12.72
N ASP A 526 0.84 3.67 -11.67
CA ASP A 526 1.91 2.76 -11.28
C ASP A 526 1.33 1.66 -10.41
N GLU A 527 1.94 0.48 -10.48
CA GLU A 527 1.48 -0.71 -9.78
C GLU A 527 2.61 -1.33 -8.96
N LEU A 528 2.32 -1.72 -7.73
CA LEU A 528 3.05 -2.82 -7.10
C LEU A 528 2.24 -4.08 -7.39
N ASN A 529 2.91 -5.09 -7.90
CA ASN A 529 2.32 -6.36 -8.26
C ASN A 529 2.84 -7.47 -7.34
N GLN A 530 2.03 -8.52 -7.18
CA GLN A 530 2.36 -9.72 -6.40
C GLN A 530 1.93 -10.97 -7.18
N ALA A 531 2.89 -11.82 -7.53
CA ALA A 531 2.64 -13.12 -8.13
C ALA A 531 2.85 -14.24 -7.09
N ARG A 532 1.74 -14.72 -6.51
CA ARG A 532 1.72 -15.94 -5.68
C ARG A 532 1.80 -17.23 -6.51
N LYS A 533 1.46 -17.10 -7.79
CA LYS A 533 1.54 -18.12 -8.83
C LYS A 533 1.74 -17.41 -10.16
N ALA A 534 2.11 -18.16 -11.20
CA ALA A 534 2.20 -17.65 -12.55
C ALA A 534 0.86 -17.05 -13.04
N GLY A 535 0.92 -15.99 -13.85
CA GLY A 535 -0.27 -15.27 -14.30
C GLY A 535 -0.01 -14.21 -15.38
N TYR A 536 -1.10 -13.66 -15.93
CA TYR A 536 -1.07 -12.50 -16.82
C TYR A 536 -1.54 -11.25 -16.05
N PHE A 537 -0.72 -10.20 -16.05
CA PHE A 537 -0.90 -8.96 -15.28
C PHE A 537 -1.32 -7.77 -16.16
N GLY A 538 -1.84 -8.05 -17.36
CA GLY A 538 -2.73 -7.14 -18.07
C GLY A 538 -2.09 -6.13 -19.04
N TRP A 539 -0.86 -5.67 -18.83
CA TRP A 539 -0.27 -4.65 -19.73
C TRP A 539 -0.11 -5.19 -21.17
N PRO A 540 -0.44 -4.41 -22.24
CA PRO A 540 -0.95 -3.03 -22.25
C PRO A 540 -2.47 -2.92 -22.40
N LEU A 541 -3.20 -4.00 -22.17
CA LEU A 541 -4.65 -4.03 -22.34
C LEU A 541 -5.38 -3.47 -21.11
N PHE A 542 -4.75 -3.55 -19.94
CA PHE A 542 -5.27 -3.10 -18.66
C PHE A 542 -4.21 -2.37 -17.85
N ILE A 543 -4.65 -1.57 -16.88
CA ILE A 543 -3.81 -0.88 -15.89
C ILE A 543 -4.60 -0.69 -14.58
N GLY A 544 -3.93 -0.40 -13.47
CA GLY A 544 -4.55 -0.25 -12.16
C GLY A 544 -5.34 -1.50 -11.79
N LYS A 545 -6.52 -1.35 -11.20
CA LYS A 545 -7.37 -2.49 -10.79
C LYS A 545 -8.05 -3.21 -11.97
N ASN A 546 -7.27 -3.58 -12.98
CA ASN A 546 -7.71 -4.12 -14.27
C ASN A 546 -8.64 -3.16 -15.04
N TYR A 547 -8.40 -1.85 -14.95
CA TYR A 547 -9.12 -0.87 -15.76
C TYR A 547 -8.80 -1.11 -17.25
N PRO A 548 -9.81 -1.35 -18.09
CA PRO A 548 -9.57 -1.71 -19.48
C PRO A 548 -9.25 -0.48 -20.32
N TYR A 549 -8.23 -0.61 -21.18
CA TYR A 549 -8.09 0.25 -22.34
C TYR A 549 -9.09 -0.16 -23.43
N ARG A 550 -9.28 0.73 -24.39
CA ARG A 550 -10.06 0.46 -25.60
C ARG A 550 -9.13 0.08 -26.73
N SER A 551 -9.56 -0.88 -27.54
CA SER A 551 -8.95 -1.07 -28.85
C SER A 551 -9.02 0.24 -29.64
N TYR A 552 -7.97 0.56 -30.39
CA TYR A 552 -7.85 1.84 -31.08
C TYR A 552 -7.20 1.66 -32.44
N ASP A 553 -7.88 2.12 -33.49
CA ASP A 553 -7.39 2.06 -34.86
C ASP A 553 -6.58 3.32 -35.18
N TYR A 554 -5.25 3.19 -35.23
CA TYR A 554 -4.34 4.30 -35.56
C TYR A 554 -4.30 4.66 -37.06
N TYR A 555 -4.99 3.91 -37.93
CA TYR A 555 -5.21 4.34 -39.32
C TYR A 555 -6.37 5.34 -39.42
N THR A 556 -7.40 5.21 -38.60
CA THR A 556 -8.63 6.02 -38.70
C THR A 556 -8.92 6.90 -37.48
N GLY A 557 -8.22 6.70 -36.37
CA GLY A 557 -8.44 7.39 -35.09
C GLY A 557 -9.70 6.94 -34.35
N LYS A 558 -10.24 5.76 -34.68
CA LYS A 558 -11.51 5.27 -34.13
C LYS A 558 -11.28 4.31 -32.98
N SER A 559 -12.03 4.50 -31.91
CA SER A 559 -12.06 3.60 -30.75
C SER A 559 -13.01 2.43 -30.99
N GLY A 560 -12.54 1.23 -30.67
CA GLY A 560 -13.35 0.02 -30.63
C GLY A 560 -13.86 -0.29 -29.22
N PRO A 561 -14.25 -1.55 -28.93
CA PRO A 561 -14.65 -1.97 -27.59
C PRO A 561 -13.48 -1.94 -26.60
N SER A 562 -13.83 -1.85 -25.31
CA SER A 562 -12.92 -2.09 -24.19
C SER A 562 -12.48 -3.56 -24.16
N PHE A 563 -11.25 -3.83 -23.73
CA PHE A 563 -10.78 -5.20 -23.53
C PHE A 563 -11.50 -5.87 -22.35
N ASP A 564 -11.73 -7.19 -22.44
CA ASP A 564 -12.37 -8.00 -21.40
C ASP A 564 -11.31 -8.65 -20.50
N PRO A 565 -11.23 -8.35 -19.20
CA PRO A 565 -10.22 -8.92 -18.31
C PRO A 565 -10.38 -10.42 -18.06
N ALA A 566 -11.57 -10.99 -18.29
CA ALA A 566 -11.81 -12.42 -18.14
C ALA A 566 -11.34 -13.22 -19.38
N LYS A 567 -11.35 -12.59 -20.56
CA LYS A 567 -10.94 -13.20 -21.83
C LYS A 567 -10.23 -12.18 -22.74
N PRO A 568 -9.02 -11.74 -22.39
CA PRO A 568 -8.33 -10.72 -23.18
C PRO A 568 -7.88 -11.26 -24.54
N ILE A 569 -7.91 -10.40 -25.55
CA ILE A 569 -7.51 -10.73 -26.92
C ILE A 569 -6.34 -9.85 -27.34
N ASN A 570 -5.23 -10.48 -27.75
CA ASN A 570 -4.14 -9.80 -28.44
C ASN A 570 -4.28 -9.95 -29.96
N ASP A 571 -4.96 -8.98 -30.56
CA ASP A 571 -5.22 -8.88 -32.00
C ASP A 571 -4.17 -8.05 -32.76
N SER A 572 -3.02 -7.74 -32.13
CA SER A 572 -1.96 -7.03 -32.83
C SER A 572 -1.44 -7.82 -34.03
N LYS A 573 -1.19 -7.12 -35.15
CA LYS A 573 -0.49 -7.67 -36.32
C LYS A 573 0.95 -8.11 -36.00
N ASN A 574 1.52 -7.62 -34.90
CA ASN A 574 2.86 -7.93 -34.44
C ASN A 574 2.87 -9.05 -33.37
N ASN A 575 1.72 -9.63 -33.03
CA ASN A 575 1.64 -10.74 -32.10
C ASN A 575 2.07 -12.05 -32.78
N THR A 576 3.09 -12.71 -32.23
CA THR A 576 3.57 -14.03 -32.68
C THR A 576 3.18 -15.15 -31.70
N GLY A 577 2.50 -14.80 -30.62
CA GLY A 577 2.01 -15.69 -29.57
C GLY A 577 0.58 -16.15 -29.78
N ILE A 578 -0.01 -16.69 -28.72
CA ILE A 578 -1.44 -17.01 -28.67
C ILE A 578 -2.27 -15.72 -28.72
N LYS A 579 -3.44 -15.81 -29.33
CA LYS A 579 -4.35 -14.67 -29.49
C LYS A 579 -5.25 -14.48 -28.26
N GLU A 580 -5.82 -15.57 -27.76
CA GLU A 580 -6.63 -15.59 -26.54
C GLU A 580 -5.68 -15.73 -25.35
N LEU A 581 -5.65 -14.70 -24.50
CA LEU A 581 -4.75 -14.64 -23.35
C LEU A 581 -5.44 -15.21 -22.10
N PRO A 582 -4.66 -15.63 -21.08
CA PRO A 582 -5.21 -15.95 -19.77
C PRO A 582 -5.98 -14.77 -19.16
N ALA A 583 -6.88 -15.06 -18.22
CA ALA A 583 -7.56 -14.02 -17.44
C ALA A 583 -6.54 -13.16 -16.67
N VAL A 584 -6.86 -11.88 -16.53
CA VAL A 584 -5.97 -10.88 -15.90
C VAL A 584 -5.97 -11.05 -14.38
N SER A 585 -4.78 -11.07 -13.81
CA SER A 585 -4.54 -11.00 -12.36
C SER A 585 -4.50 -9.53 -11.94
N PRO A 586 -5.22 -9.13 -10.87
CA PRO A 586 -5.20 -7.76 -10.40
C PRO A 586 -3.84 -7.40 -9.77
N PRO A 587 -3.44 -6.12 -9.79
CA PRO A 587 -2.26 -5.68 -9.05
C PRO A 587 -2.51 -5.73 -7.54
N PHE A 588 -1.41 -5.63 -6.79
CA PHE A 588 -1.42 -5.64 -5.34
C PHE A 588 -1.73 -4.25 -4.76
N ILE A 589 -1.08 -3.20 -5.27
CA ILE A 589 -1.31 -1.79 -4.93
C ILE A 589 -1.26 -0.97 -6.22
N TRP A 590 -2.11 0.04 -6.40
CA TRP A 590 -2.11 0.90 -7.58
C TRP A 590 -2.36 2.38 -7.24
N TYR A 591 -1.69 3.29 -7.94
CA TYR A 591 -1.85 4.73 -7.70
C TYR A 591 -1.56 5.61 -8.94
N PRO A 592 -2.36 6.68 -9.16
CA PRO A 592 -2.12 7.64 -10.22
C PRO A 592 -1.16 8.76 -9.77
N TYR A 593 -0.95 9.78 -10.61
CA TYR A 593 -0.20 10.98 -10.21
C TYR A 593 -0.90 11.74 -9.06
N GLY A 594 -2.23 11.73 -9.05
CA GLY A 594 -3.05 12.26 -7.95
C GLY A 594 -3.21 11.26 -6.81
N ILE A 595 -4.04 11.62 -5.83
CA ILE A 595 -4.36 10.74 -4.69
C ILE A 595 -5.12 9.52 -5.22
N SER A 596 -4.64 8.33 -4.86
CA SER A 596 -5.36 7.09 -5.14
C SER A 596 -6.55 6.98 -4.17
N PRO A 597 -7.79 6.73 -4.65
CA PRO A 597 -8.92 6.46 -3.76
C PRO A 597 -8.76 5.19 -2.93
N ASP A 598 -7.99 4.22 -3.45
CA ASP A 598 -7.78 2.92 -2.80
C ASP A 598 -6.51 2.88 -1.93
N PHE A 599 -5.54 3.74 -2.23
CA PHE A 599 -4.23 3.79 -1.56
C PHE A 599 -3.73 5.24 -1.38
N PRO A 600 -4.48 6.09 -0.68
CA PRO A 600 -4.16 7.51 -0.56
C PRO A 600 -2.83 7.76 0.16
N GLN A 601 -2.35 6.79 0.95
CA GLN A 601 -1.05 6.87 1.59
C GLN A 601 0.09 7.01 0.56
N MET A 602 -0.09 6.57 -0.69
CA MET A 602 0.95 6.78 -1.71
C MET A 602 1.15 8.26 -2.06
N GLY A 603 0.19 9.14 -1.75
CA GLY A 603 0.30 10.59 -1.96
C GLY A 603 0.16 11.00 -3.44
N THR A 604 0.75 12.14 -3.79
CA THR A 604 0.73 12.72 -5.14
C THR A 604 2.14 12.96 -5.69
N GLY A 605 2.25 13.23 -6.99
CA GLY A 605 3.51 13.54 -7.67
C GLY A 605 3.86 12.53 -8.75
N GLY A 606 5.09 12.62 -9.28
CA GLY A 606 5.66 11.63 -10.21
C GLY A 606 5.59 10.21 -9.66
N ARG A 607 5.79 9.21 -10.50
CA ARG A 607 5.64 7.80 -10.10
C ARG A 607 6.69 6.92 -10.74
N THR A 608 7.23 6.03 -9.93
CA THR A 608 8.13 4.94 -10.27
C THR A 608 8.07 3.92 -9.12
N ALA A 609 7.04 3.08 -9.15
CA ALA A 609 6.86 1.97 -8.20
C ALA A 609 8.08 1.03 -8.19
N MET A 610 8.51 0.60 -7.00
CA MET A 610 9.55 -0.42 -6.81
C MET A 610 9.26 -1.31 -5.60
N ALA A 611 9.53 -2.61 -5.72
CA ALA A 611 9.34 -3.58 -4.64
C ALA A 611 10.68 -3.92 -3.96
N GLY A 612 10.71 -3.86 -2.64
CA GLY A 612 11.83 -4.25 -1.79
C GLY A 612 11.58 -5.57 -1.06
N PRO A 613 12.47 -5.95 -0.13
CA PRO A 613 12.43 -7.23 0.55
C PRO A 613 11.27 -7.35 1.56
N VAL A 614 10.85 -8.58 1.83
CA VAL A 614 10.05 -8.93 3.01
C VAL A 614 11.00 -9.25 4.16
N TYR A 615 10.83 -8.59 5.30
CA TYR A 615 11.70 -8.80 6.46
C TYR A 615 11.17 -9.93 7.36
N TYR A 616 12.06 -10.83 7.79
CA TYR A 616 11.75 -11.89 8.74
C TYR A 616 12.84 -11.96 9.80
N SER A 617 12.50 -11.64 11.05
CA SER A 617 13.49 -11.52 12.12
C SER A 617 14.15 -12.85 12.50
N ASP A 618 13.43 -13.96 12.36
CA ASP A 618 13.93 -15.32 12.60
C ASP A 618 15.01 -15.77 11.59
N LEU A 619 15.16 -15.09 10.45
CA LEU A 619 16.28 -15.33 9.53
C LEU A 619 17.59 -14.70 10.04
N TYR A 620 17.54 -13.87 11.08
CA TYR A 620 18.69 -13.13 11.61
C TYR A 620 18.81 -13.27 13.14
N PRO A 621 18.83 -14.50 13.69
CA PRO A 621 18.84 -14.69 15.14
C PRO A 621 20.11 -14.12 15.78
N GLY A 622 19.93 -13.33 16.84
CA GLY A 622 21.02 -12.70 17.59
C GLY A 622 21.77 -11.61 16.81
N LYS A 623 21.18 -11.09 15.73
CA LYS A 623 21.69 -9.95 14.97
C LYS A 623 20.95 -8.67 15.34
N ASN A 624 21.58 -7.52 15.16
CA ASN A 624 21.00 -6.20 15.43
C ASN A 624 20.23 -5.66 14.21
N GLY A 625 19.39 -6.49 13.60
CA GLY A 625 18.57 -6.11 12.45
C GLY A 625 17.41 -5.19 12.80
N LEU A 626 16.40 -5.14 11.94
CA LEU A 626 15.15 -4.42 12.22
C LEU A 626 14.39 -5.06 13.39
N PRO A 627 13.58 -4.30 14.15
CA PRO A 627 12.78 -4.86 15.24
C PRO A 627 11.70 -5.83 14.72
N ASP A 628 11.25 -6.73 15.59
CA ASP A 628 10.18 -7.71 15.32
C ASP A 628 8.88 -7.10 14.79
N TYR A 629 8.65 -5.79 15.00
CA TYR A 629 7.55 -5.04 14.41
C TYR A 629 7.47 -5.16 12.88
N TYR A 630 8.61 -5.32 12.20
CA TYR A 630 8.65 -5.47 10.74
C TYR A 630 8.63 -6.93 10.27
N ASN A 631 8.56 -7.90 11.18
CA ASN A 631 8.52 -9.31 10.82
C ASN A 631 7.29 -9.62 9.96
N GLY A 632 7.51 -10.16 8.77
CA GLY A 632 6.50 -10.45 7.74
C GLY A 632 6.04 -9.24 6.92
N LYS A 633 6.65 -8.05 7.08
CA LYS A 633 6.27 -6.86 6.32
C LYS A 633 7.08 -6.74 5.03
N LEU A 634 6.40 -6.37 3.95
CA LEU A 634 7.02 -6.03 2.66
C LEU A 634 7.46 -4.56 2.69
N PHE A 635 8.71 -4.29 2.35
CA PHE A 635 9.14 -2.93 2.04
C PHE A 635 8.82 -2.59 0.58
N ILE A 636 8.19 -1.45 0.35
CA ILE A 636 8.03 -0.86 -0.98
C ILE A 636 8.65 0.53 -0.98
N TYR A 637 9.08 0.99 -2.14
CA TYR A 637 9.70 2.30 -2.25
C TYR A 637 9.35 2.95 -3.59
N GLU A 638 9.46 4.28 -3.63
CA GLU A 638 9.06 5.07 -4.78
C GLU A 638 10.13 6.11 -5.06
N TRP A 639 10.71 6.01 -6.25
CA TRP A 639 11.87 6.79 -6.66
C TRP A 639 11.54 8.26 -6.89
N MET A 640 10.39 8.59 -7.49
CA MET A 640 10.00 9.98 -7.76
C MET A 640 9.58 10.75 -6.50
N ARG A 641 8.91 10.08 -5.56
CA ARG A 641 8.39 10.66 -4.32
C ARG A 641 9.36 10.55 -3.15
N ASN A 642 10.49 9.84 -3.31
CA ASN A 642 11.53 9.69 -2.29
C ASN A 642 11.02 9.07 -0.98
N ILE A 643 10.14 8.06 -1.09
CA ILE A 643 9.50 7.43 0.06
C ILE A 643 9.83 5.95 0.14
N ILE A 644 9.83 5.44 1.37
CA ILE A 644 9.84 4.01 1.69
C ILE A 644 8.64 3.75 2.60
N ARG A 645 7.96 2.64 2.37
CA ARG A 645 6.79 2.22 3.16
C ARG A 645 6.93 0.76 3.55
N ALA A 646 6.44 0.44 4.75
CA ALA A 646 6.26 -0.93 5.19
C ALA A 646 4.79 -1.33 5.00
N VAL A 647 4.58 -2.45 4.31
CA VAL A 647 3.26 -3.02 4.05
C VAL A 647 3.08 -4.23 4.94
N SER A 648 2.09 -4.15 5.82
CA SER A 648 1.62 -5.28 6.61
C SER A 648 0.75 -6.17 5.74
N LEU A 649 0.96 -7.48 5.84
CA LEU A 649 0.25 -8.51 5.08
C LEU A 649 -0.65 -9.32 6.01
N GLN A 650 -1.81 -9.74 5.50
CA GLN A 650 -2.60 -10.79 6.13
C GLN A 650 -1.87 -12.13 5.99
N PRO A 651 -2.18 -13.16 6.81
CA PRO A 651 -1.52 -14.47 6.71
C PRO A 651 -1.59 -15.15 5.33
N ASN A 652 -2.60 -14.81 4.54
CA ASN A 652 -2.77 -15.31 3.17
C ASN A 652 -1.97 -14.51 2.11
N GLY A 653 -1.26 -13.46 2.51
CA GLY A 653 -0.47 -12.57 1.67
C GLY A 653 -1.22 -11.34 1.13
N ASP A 654 -2.50 -11.14 1.48
CA ASP A 654 -3.27 -9.97 1.07
C ASP A 654 -2.79 -8.70 1.78
N PHE A 655 -3.01 -7.54 1.15
CA PHE A 655 -2.75 -6.25 1.76
C PHE A 655 -3.59 -6.11 3.05
N TYR A 656 -2.95 -5.64 4.12
CA TYR A 656 -3.64 -5.30 5.36
C TYR A 656 -3.63 -3.80 5.62
N LYS A 657 -2.42 -3.23 5.67
CA LYS A 657 -2.15 -1.83 5.99
C LYS A 657 -0.77 -1.43 5.47
N MET A 658 -0.56 -0.14 5.26
CA MET A 658 0.74 0.42 4.91
C MET A 658 1.07 1.65 5.74
N GLU A 659 2.34 1.82 6.06
CA GLU A 659 2.85 2.91 6.90
C GLU A 659 4.20 3.44 6.37
N PRO A 660 4.56 4.72 6.62
CA PRO A 660 5.88 5.23 6.28
C PRO A 660 6.96 4.50 7.08
N PHE A 661 8.06 4.16 6.43
CA PHE A 661 9.25 3.67 7.11
C PHE A 661 10.19 4.84 7.43
N MET A 662 10.63 4.95 8.68
CA MET A 662 11.49 6.05 9.17
C MET A 662 10.96 7.45 8.79
N GLU A 663 9.70 7.72 9.12
CA GLU A 663 9.02 8.98 8.80
C GLU A 663 9.87 10.22 9.16
N GLY A 664 9.97 11.16 8.20
CA GLY A 664 10.81 12.35 8.30
C GLY A 664 12.25 12.18 7.80
N THR A 665 12.69 10.95 7.54
CA THR A 665 14.00 10.70 6.89
C THR A 665 13.94 11.12 5.43
N LYS A 666 15.00 11.80 4.96
CA LYS A 666 15.13 12.19 3.56
C LYS A 666 15.85 11.10 2.79
N PHE A 667 15.22 10.67 1.70
CA PHE A 667 15.83 9.81 0.69
C PHE A 667 16.04 10.58 -0.61
N ALA A 668 16.98 10.14 -1.43
CA ALA A 668 17.32 10.73 -2.72
C ALA A 668 17.14 9.70 -3.84
N ALA A 669 15.88 9.51 -4.22
CA ALA A 669 15.45 8.60 -5.27
C ALA A 669 15.97 7.17 -5.03
N PRO A 670 15.45 6.47 -4.00
CA PRO A 670 15.84 5.09 -3.70
C PRO A 670 15.55 4.22 -4.92
N VAL A 671 16.57 3.49 -5.39
CA VAL A 671 16.55 2.73 -6.66
C VAL A 671 16.73 1.24 -6.44
N ASP A 672 17.30 0.83 -5.31
CA ASP A 672 17.41 -0.57 -4.92
C ASP A 672 17.47 -0.76 -3.40
N MET A 673 17.07 -1.94 -2.93
CA MET A 673 17.01 -2.29 -1.52
C MET A 673 17.20 -3.79 -1.29
N GLU A 674 18.14 -4.16 -0.42
CA GLU A 674 18.43 -5.57 -0.10
C GLU A 674 18.68 -5.73 1.41
N LEU A 675 18.27 -6.88 1.96
CA LEU A 675 18.64 -7.27 3.33
C LEU A 675 20.01 -7.94 3.34
N GLY A 676 20.92 -7.43 4.16
CA GLY A 676 22.22 -8.04 4.38
C GLY A 676 22.14 -9.34 5.20
N PRO A 677 23.18 -10.19 5.17
CA PRO A 677 23.26 -11.38 6.03
C PRO A 677 23.39 -11.04 7.53
N ASP A 678 23.56 -9.76 7.86
CA ASP A 678 23.53 -9.20 9.20
C ASP A 678 22.13 -8.72 9.64
N GLY A 679 21.11 -8.86 8.79
CA GLY A 679 19.72 -8.48 9.07
C GLY A 679 19.44 -6.99 8.93
N HIS A 680 20.43 -6.20 8.50
CA HIS A 680 20.23 -4.79 8.22
C HIS A 680 19.66 -4.56 6.82
N LEU A 681 18.87 -3.49 6.68
CA LEU A 681 18.36 -3.04 5.40
C LEU A 681 19.39 -2.12 4.74
N TYR A 682 19.84 -2.46 3.53
CA TYR A 682 20.71 -1.65 2.71
C TYR A 682 19.87 -0.94 1.65
N ILE A 683 20.18 0.33 1.40
CA ILE A 683 19.46 1.17 0.44
C ILE A 683 20.46 1.82 -0.50
N LEU A 684 20.20 1.66 -1.80
CA LEU A 684 20.92 2.34 -2.88
C LEU A 684 20.05 3.48 -3.41
N GLU A 685 20.65 4.66 -3.50
CA GLU A 685 20.00 5.90 -3.93
C GLU A 685 20.64 6.40 -5.22
N TYR A 686 19.79 6.67 -6.21
CA TYR A 686 20.21 7.16 -7.51
C TYR A 686 20.72 8.61 -7.44
N GLY A 687 20.17 9.42 -6.52
CA GLY A 687 20.30 10.87 -6.49
C GLY A 687 19.25 11.58 -7.35
N LEU A 688 19.05 12.88 -7.18
CA LEU A 688 17.92 13.57 -7.82
C LEU A 688 18.18 14.00 -9.27
N GLY A 689 19.42 13.99 -9.74
CA GLY A 689 19.77 14.33 -11.12
C GLY A 689 19.61 13.15 -12.08
N TRP A 690 18.88 13.34 -13.18
CA TRP A 690 18.69 12.28 -14.18
C TRP A 690 19.89 12.18 -15.11
N PHE A 691 20.27 10.96 -15.46
CA PHE A 691 21.41 10.67 -16.34
C PHE A 691 22.75 11.34 -15.95
N SER A 692 22.98 11.57 -14.65
CA SER A 692 24.14 12.29 -14.11
C SER A 692 24.85 11.52 -13.00
N LYS A 693 26.13 11.87 -12.76
CA LYS A 693 26.82 11.52 -11.52
C LYS A 693 26.31 12.45 -10.43
N ASN A 694 25.63 11.88 -9.44
CA ASN A 694 24.86 12.64 -8.45
C ASN A 694 25.64 12.77 -7.14
N LYS A 695 25.75 13.99 -6.62
CA LYS A 695 26.41 14.28 -5.33
C LYS A 695 25.63 13.72 -4.13
N ASP A 696 24.34 13.50 -4.32
CA ASP A 696 23.37 12.93 -3.42
C ASP A 696 23.04 11.46 -3.75
N SER A 697 23.78 10.83 -4.66
CA SER A 697 23.75 9.36 -4.77
C SER A 697 24.39 8.75 -3.53
N GLU A 698 23.84 7.66 -3.03
CA GLU A 698 24.28 7.11 -1.74
C GLU A 698 24.04 5.60 -1.65
N LEU A 699 24.97 4.91 -1.00
CA LEU A 699 24.77 3.57 -0.45
C LEU A 699 24.69 3.76 1.06
N SER A 700 23.60 3.29 1.67
CA SER A 700 23.36 3.42 3.10
C SER A 700 22.89 2.11 3.71
N ARG A 701 23.04 2.00 5.03
CA ARG A 701 22.52 0.90 5.85
C ARG A 701 21.65 1.48 6.96
N ILE A 702 20.54 0.81 7.26
CA ILE A 702 19.67 1.18 8.37
C ILE A 702 20.08 0.42 9.63
N ASP A 703 20.49 1.16 10.64
CA ASP A 703 20.77 0.67 11.98
C ASP A 703 19.57 0.94 12.91
N TYR A 704 19.23 -0.02 13.75
CA TYR A 704 18.19 0.12 14.77
C TYR A 704 18.78 0.01 16.16
N LYS A 705 18.30 0.86 17.08
CA LYS A 705 18.61 0.79 18.50
C LYS A 705 17.32 1.01 19.29
N GLU A 706 16.97 0.00 20.10
CA GLU A 706 15.81 0.04 21.00
C GLU A 706 15.84 1.23 21.97
#